data_AF-S5TZ90-F1
#
_entry.id   AF-S5TZ90-F1
#
_cell.length_a   1.000
_cell.length_b   1.000
_cell.length_c   1.000
_cell.angle_alpha   90.00
_cell.angle_beta   90.00
_cell.angle_gamma   90.00
#
_symmetry.space_group_name_H-M   'P 1'
#
loop_
_entity.id
_entity.type
_entity.pdbx_description
1 polymer ?
#
loop_
_entity_poly.entity_id
_entity_poly.type
_entity_poly.pdbx_seq_one_letter_code
_entity_poly.pdbx_strand_id
1 'polypeptide(L)'
;MKKQYKTYQETEQYLQHVVSQHPNLFKLQSIGSTHEQREIMLITASFDVEKAESKPALLYTGTIHAREWIGNELAVKFIEYIVDNHEYNPELINILSRNTLYMVPCLNPDGFEYSMKHFSFWRKNRRLNHDGTYGVDLNRNFSVGFPGSKNTSSNVYSGPQPFSEPETQAIKQFVDSHQNITIALDYHSQGNVFFPAHKFNHEAEHEGTDLNMLCANMARKIYKVTGRKYGIHRGKPPTNLIGGSGREYYYSRGILATVVEVGTRNIPDYMQNMTQSINENIPAVQYALGEAINYSTHAPKRVTELNILKIESKSATLTWTYEEDEDIYFEIYRNTKNKQACTESNLVGITHAQEFTDIELDSGTMYFYYIRAVHRLSNIKSPFATKIRLKTLLDHNEFSRVLFPGKSNVGYVGQYTGEQNRQHFGHNSLFIGINQSKGICTGVLEFSLDNIPENAVIKFARASLYPMNRVAAKIEQFGDWSISFLEQDNVADITNFEDIEQAESIETLGQTVPSDALTQGIWSHWTFSAHECRILESNLAKRSVLFRIDGPKTLPLGRDSQMMQFDIGYGKFGGGIHYRPHLEVIYTVPETEVVLSPTRLCSLSKKGVVENELLSGFSENDGKTYGYIEFNLYSLPNPEETVITEAFICLQNKNTPPSDRDICFNLEFVDMNAISYSDIRNRTNIEYVGYEATTQDLVRKQKQYFIFDKYSQLTLEEKHESNEAAAFVIRATSESESYAKLIDWHEAGHKNEVKLVVKYIKRRKKPTAAVTELKASNENGRMKLTWANPPTKAFVGTYVVRNRFRPPRSPYDGVKLYAGSDNYTYDSFGSSKISKYYAAFSYDDVPNYSEPQVIHYEAHQSTAEKPSN
;
A
#
# COMPACT_ATOMS: atom_id res chain seq x y z
N MET A 1 17.83 8.15 -37.42
CA MET A 1 17.49 8.52 -36.03
C MET A 1 17.43 10.04 -35.82
N LYS A 2 18.54 10.81 -35.87
CA LYS A 2 18.51 12.24 -35.50
C LYS A 2 17.58 13.16 -36.32
N LYS A 3 17.42 12.92 -37.63
CA LYS A 3 16.60 13.75 -38.52
C LYS A 3 15.10 13.81 -38.17
N GLN A 4 14.63 12.90 -37.31
CA GLN A 4 13.22 12.86 -36.87
C GLN A 4 12.97 13.77 -35.66
N TYR A 5 14.03 14.23 -34.99
CA TYR A 5 13.95 15.14 -33.85
C TYR A 5 14.05 16.59 -34.33
N LYS A 6 13.26 17.48 -33.73
CA LYS A 6 13.29 18.93 -33.99
C LYS A 6 14.58 19.51 -33.43
N THR A 7 15.25 20.31 -34.26
CA THR A 7 16.34 21.20 -33.83
C THR A 7 15.80 22.33 -32.95
N TYR A 8 16.70 23.05 -32.27
CA TYR A 8 16.27 24.19 -31.45
C TYR A 8 15.64 25.28 -32.32
N GLN A 9 16.25 25.55 -33.48
CA GLN A 9 15.74 26.53 -34.44
C GLN A 9 14.34 26.17 -34.96
N GLU A 10 14.08 24.91 -35.31
CA GLU A 10 12.74 24.47 -35.71
C GLU A 10 11.73 24.58 -34.56
N THR A 11 12.17 24.41 -33.32
CA THR A 11 11.35 24.62 -32.12
C THR A 11 10.98 26.10 -31.99
N GLU A 12 11.95 27.02 -32.05
CA GLU A 12 11.71 28.47 -31.97
C GLU A 12 10.73 28.95 -33.06
N GLN A 13 10.96 28.53 -34.31
CA GLN A 13 10.11 28.86 -35.45
C GLN A 13 8.68 28.36 -35.26
N TYR A 14 8.53 27.13 -34.76
CA TYR A 14 7.22 26.57 -34.46
C TYR A 14 6.48 27.36 -33.38
N LEU A 15 7.15 27.72 -32.27
CA LEU A 15 6.52 28.49 -31.19
C LEU A 15 6.11 29.90 -31.66
N GLN A 16 6.96 30.57 -32.44
CA GLN A 16 6.63 31.86 -33.04
C GLN A 16 5.42 31.76 -33.96
N HIS A 17 5.34 30.70 -34.76
CA HIS A 17 4.20 30.43 -35.63
C HIS A 17 2.92 30.24 -34.81
N VAL A 18 2.93 29.41 -33.76
CA VAL A 18 1.76 29.18 -32.90
C VAL A 18 1.26 30.48 -32.27
N VAL A 19 2.16 31.30 -31.72
CA VAL A 19 1.76 32.60 -31.14
C VAL A 19 1.16 33.53 -32.18
N SER A 20 1.68 33.54 -33.41
CA SER A 20 1.12 34.36 -34.49
C SER A 20 -0.31 33.97 -34.87
N GLN A 21 -0.66 32.68 -34.76
CA GLN A 21 -2.00 32.17 -35.10
C GLN A 21 -2.99 32.27 -33.93
N HIS A 22 -2.49 32.19 -32.69
CA HIS A 22 -3.32 32.13 -31.47
C HIS A 22 -2.85 33.15 -30.40
N PRO A 23 -2.79 34.45 -30.70
CA PRO A 23 -2.20 35.46 -29.82
C PRO A 23 -2.96 35.69 -28.50
N ASN A 24 -4.24 35.34 -28.44
CA ASN A 24 -5.05 35.46 -27.21
C ASN A 24 -4.86 34.26 -26.26
N LEU A 25 -4.27 33.17 -26.75
CA LEU A 25 -4.06 31.92 -26.02
C LEU A 25 -2.59 31.74 -25.61
N PHE A 26 -1.65 32.20 -26.46
CA PHE A 26 -0.23 32.02 -26.23
C PHE A 26 0.55 33.33 -26.24
N LYS A 27 1.59 33.39 -25.39
CA LYS A 27 2.59 34.46 -25.36
C LYS A 27 3.98 33.84 -25.32
N LEU A 28 4.88 34.31 -26.17
CA LEU A 28 6.25 33.84 -26.26
C LEU A 28 7.21 34.93 -25.76
N GLN A 29 8.16 34.55 -24.92
CA GLN A 29 9.20 35.46 -24.44
C GLN A 29 10.53 34.74 -24.25
N SER A 30 11.63 35.48 -24.37
CA SER A 30 12.94 35.04 -23.91
C SER A 30 13.08 35.33 -22.43
N ILE A 31 13.48 34.35 -21.62
CA ILE A 31 13.74 34.52 -20.17
C ILE A 31 15.22 34.78 -19.85
N GLY A 32 16.08 34.77 -20.87
CA GLY A 32 17.52 34.99 -20.75
C GLY A 32 18.27 34.46 -21.97
N SER A 33 19.60 34.53 -21.94
CA SER A 33 20.46 34.04 -23.01
C SER A 33 21.53 33.08 -22.50
N THR A 34 21.95 32.13 -23.32
CA THR A 34 22.98 31.13 -22.99
C THR A 34 24.41 31.68 -23.13
N HIS A 35 25.42 30.85 -22.82
CA HIS A 35 26.85 31.20 -23.04
C HIS A 35 27.16 31.50 -24.51
N GLU A 36 26.57 30.75 -25.45
CA GLU A 36 26.71 30.97 -26.89
C GLU A 36 25.65 31.95 -27.46
N GLN A 37 25.01 32.75 -26.59
CA GLN A 37 24.06 33.83 -26.95
C GLN A 37 22.78 33.36 -27.66
N ARG A 38 22.31 32.14 -27.38
CA ARG A 38 20.96 31.69 -27.79
C ARG A 38 19.93 32.17 -26.77
N GLU A 39 18.78 32.61 -27.25
CA GLU A 39 17.66 32.93 -26.36
C GLU A 39 17.14 31.67 -25.67
N ILE A 40 16.63 31.81 -24.45
CA ILE A 40 15.97 30.74 -23.70
C ILE A 40 14.47 31.01 -23.78
N MET A 41 13.81 30.33 -24.70
CA MET A 41 12.40 30.58 -24.98
C MET A 41 11.46 29.95 -23.95
N LEU A 42 10.48 30.74 -23.51
CA LEU A 42 9.34 30.33 -22.68
C LEU A 42 8.04 30.69 -23.41
N ILE A 43 7.16 29.69 -23.57
CA ILE A 43 5.79 29.89 -24.05
C ILE A 43 4.81 29.81 -22.88
N THR A 44 3.97 30.82 -22.74
CA THR A 44 2.85 30.87 -21.81
C THR A 44 1.58 30.45 -22.55
N ALA A 45 0.78 29.57 -21.96
CA ALA A 45 -0.55 29.19 -22.47
C ALA A 45 -1.63 29.40 -21.41
N SER A 46 -2.67 30.18 -21.72
CA SER A 46 -3.84 30.43 -20.86
C SER A 46 -4.93 31.09 -21.70
N PHE A 47 -6.21 30.85 -21.40
CA PHE A 47 -7.25 31.74 -21.90
C PHE A 47 -7.07 33.13 -21.28
N ASP A 48 -7.26 34.19 -22.07
CA ASP A 48 -6.87 35.55 -21.71
C ASP A 48 -5.40 35.61 -21.25
N VAL A 49 -4.47 35.25 -22.15
CA VAL A 49 -3.05 35.09 -21.82
C VAL A 49 -2.40 36.33 -21.17
N GLU A 50 -2.93 37.53 -21.42
CA GLU A 50 -2.50 38.76 -20.73
C GLU A 50 -2.78 38.78 -19.22
N LYS A 51 -3.74 37.96 -18.75
CA LYS A 51 -4.05 37.74 -17.33
C LYS A 51 -3.45 36.45 -16.77
N ALA A 52 -2.51 35.83 -17.48
CA ALA A 52 -1.92 34.55 -17.08
C ALA A 52 -1.35 34.57 -15.65
N GLU A 53 -0.74 35.68 -15.22
CA GLU A 53 -0.16 35.81 -13.87
C GLU A 53 -1.19 35.85 -12.73
N SER A 54 -2.47 36.17 -13.02
CA SER A 54 -3.52 36.15 -12.00
C SER A 54 -4.09 34.75 -11.74
N LYS A 55 -3.71 33.76 -12.56
CA LYS A 55 -4.17 32.38 -12.44
C LYS A 55 -3.06 31.49 -11.87
N PRO A 56 -3.38 30.49 -11.05
CA PRO A 56 -2.41 29.48 -10.61
C PRO A 56 -1.75 28.79 -11.79
N ALA A 57 -0.46 28.47 -11.66
CA ALA A 57 0.34 28.03 -12.79
C ALA A 57 1.11 26.72 -12.56
N LEU A 58 1.27 25.99 -13.66
CA LEU A 58 2.23 24.90 -13.82
C LEU A 58 3.47 25.43 -14.55
N LEU A 59 4.65 25.20 -13.97
CA LEU A 59 5.93 25.36 -14.68
C LEU A 59 6.38 24.01 -15.28
N TYR A 60 6.65 23.98 -16.56
CA TYR A 60 7.31 22.87 -17.25
C TYR A 60 8.72 23.31 -17.67
N THR A 61 9.73 22.53 -17.31
CA THR A 61 11.11 22.67 -17.81
C THR A 61 11.53 21.40 -18.52
N GLY A 62 11.96 21.52 -19.77
CA GLY A 62 12.50 20.42 -20.56
C GLY A 62 13.99 20.60 -20.88
N THR A 63 14.66 19.47 -21.14
CA THR A 63 16.02 19.43 -21.74
C THR A 63 17.03 20.32 -21.00
N ILE A 64 17.03 20.29 -19.67
CA ILE A 64 18.12 20.90 -18.88
C ILE A 64 19.43 20.12 -19.08
N HIS A 65 19.35 18.80 -19.28
CA HIS A 65 20.46 18.01 -19.82
C HIS A 65 20.35 17.86 -21.34
N ALA A 66 21.44 18.18 -22.01
CA ALA A 66 21.53 18.28 -23.46
C ALA A 66 21.15 17.02 -24.27
N ARG A 67 21.37 15.83 -23.73
CA ARG A 67 21.13 14.53 -24.41
C ARG A 67 19.71 13.99 -24.23
N GLU A 68 18.89 14.63 -23.41
CA GLU A 68 17.59 14.13 -22.97
C GLU A 68 16.49 14.80 -23.83
N TRP A 69 16.49 14.49 -25.12
CA TRP A 69 15.73 15.22 -26.16
C TRP A 69 14.21 15.18 -25.98
N ILE A 70 13.69 14.22 -25.21
CA ILE A 70 12.27 14.11 -24.87
C ILE A 70 11.68 15.39 -24.27
N GLY A 71 12.45 16.13 -23.46
CA GLY A 71 11.93 17.33 -22.79
C GLY A 71 11.45 18.40 -23.79
N ASN A 72 12.22 18.59 -24.87
CA ASN A 72 11.89 19.53 -25.94
C ASN A 72 10.74 19.00 -26.82
N GLU A 73 10.83 17.73 -27.23
CA GLU A 73 9.81 17.11 -28.09
C GLU A 73 8.43 17.08 -27.42
N LEU A 74 8.36 16.67 -26.15
CA LEU A 74 7.11 16.63 -25.41
C LEU A 74 6.50 18.03 -25.24
N ALA A 75 7.32 19.05 -24.98
CA ALA A 75 6.84 20.42 -24.88
C ALA A 75 6.17 20.88 -26.20
N VAL A 76 6.87 20.70 -27.33
CA VAL A 76 6.34 21.05 -28.65
C VAL A 76 5.05 20.29 -28.94
N LYS A 77 5.02 18.97 -28.70
CA LYS A 77 3.84 18.14 -28.92
C LYS A 77 2.68 18.46 -27.98
N PHE A 78 2.95 18.94 -26.77
CA PHE A 78 1.89 19.39 -25.86
C PHE A 78 1.28 20.71 -26.32
N ILE A 79 2.07 21.64 -26.86
CA ILE A 79 1.56 22.88 -27.47
C ILE A 79 0.73 22.55 -28.72
N GLU A 80 1.21 21.65 -29.60
CA GLU A 80 0.41 21.13 -30.73
C GLU A 80 -0.92 20.56 -30.24
N TYR A 81 -0.90 19.70 -29.22
CA TYR A 81 -2.12 19.14 -28.63
C TYR A 81 -3.08 20.23 -28.10
N ILE A 82 -2.58 21.28 -27.45
CA ILE A 82 -3.43 22.38 -26.99
C ILE A 82 -4.08 23.08 -28.19
N VAL A 83 -3.29 23.47 -29.18
CA VAL A 83 -3.79 24.13 -30.41
C VAL A 83 -4.90 23.29 -31.04
N ASP A 84 -4.63 21.99 -31.22
CA ASP A 84 -5.53 21.10 -31.93
C ASP A 84 -6.83 20.80 -31.15
N ASN A 85 -6.85 20.89 -29.82
CA ASN A 85 -7.95 20.35 -29.00
C ASN A 85 -8.68 21.35 -28.10
N HIS A 86 -8.14 22.55 -27.84
CA HIS A 86 -8.69 23.45 -26.84
C HIS A 86 -10.09 24.01 -27.16
N GLU A 87 -10.54 23.98 -28.41
CA GLU A 87 -11.85 24.52 -28.79
C GLU A 87 -13.01 23.56 -28.49
N TYR A 88 -12.75 22.26 -28.39
CA TYR A 88 -13.81 21.24 -28.25
C TYR A 88 -13.59 20.24 -27.12
N ASN A 89 -12.40 20.20 -26.49
CA ASN A 89 -12.16 19.37 -25.31
C ASN A 89 -12.58 20.12 -24.02
N PRO A 90 -13.69 19.73 -23.35
CA PRO A 90 -14.18 20.45 -22.18
C PRO A 90 -13.22 20.44 -20.98
N GLU A 91 -12.43 19.36 -20.84
CA GLU A 91 -11.41 19.27 -19.79
C GLU A 91 -10.33 20.33 -20.02
N LEU A 92 -9.83 20.45 -21.26
CA LEU A 92 -8.80 21.43 -21.61
C LEU A 92 -9.31 22.87 -21.53
N ILE A 93 -10.56 23.12 -21.95
CA ILE A 93 -11.24 24.42 -21.79
C ILE A 93 -11.27 24.82 -20.31
N ASN A 94 -11.74 23.94 -19.44
CA ASN A 94 -11.82 24.21 -18.01
C ASN A 94 -10.43 24.43 -17.39
N ILE A 95 -9.44 23.63 -17.81
CA ILE A 95 -8.06 23.76 -17.33
C ILE A 95 -7.47 25.13 -17.70
N LEU A 96 -7.52 25.54 -18.97
CA LEU A 96 -6.94 26.81 -19.46
C LEU A 96 -7.74 28.04 -19.03
N SER A 97 -9.02 27.87 -18.70
CA SER A 97 -9.83 28.92 -18.08
C SER A 97 -9.31 29.27 -16.69
N ARG A 98 -8.85 28.27 -15.93
CA ARG A 98 -8.56 28.38 -14.50
C ARG A 98 -7.07 28.38 -14.14
N ASN A 99 -6.22 27.94 -15.06
CA ASN A 99 -4.79 27.75 -14.82
C ASN A 99 -3.96 28.33 -15.97
N THR A 100 -2.70 28.60 -15.67
CA THR A 100 -1.68 29.03 -16.62
C THR A 100 -0.61 27.95 -16.79
N LEU A 101 -0.18 27.72 -18.02
CA LEU A 101 1.02 26.93 -18.30
C LEU A 101 2.17 27.87 -18.63
N TYR A 102 3.27 27.76 -17.88
CA TYR A 102 4.58 28.31 -18.27
C TYR A 102 5.47 27.16 -18.73
N MET A 103 5.87 27.16 -19.99
CA MET A 103 6.61 26.04 -20.58
C MET A 103 7.92 26.51 -21.20
N VAL A 104 9.04 26.00 -20.67
CA VAL A 104 10.39 26.15 -21.22
C VAL A 104 10.77 24.83 -21.90
N PRO A 105 10.66 24.71 -23.24
CA PRO A 105 10.92 23.45 -23.94
C PRO A 105 12.35 22.93 -23.78
N CYS A 106 13.32 23.85 -23.80
CA CYS A 106 14.74 23.53 -23.68
C CYS A 106 15.46 24.60 -22.87
N LEU A 107 15.80 24.28 -21.61
CA LEU A 107 16.56 25.17 -20.73
C LEU A 107 18.06 25.22 -21.08
N ASN A 108 18.58 24.23 -21.82
CA ASN A 108 19.98 24.17 -22.26
C ASN A 108 20.13 24.17 -23.80
N PRO A 109 19.76 25.26 -24.52
CA PRO A 109 19.85 25.32 -25.98
C PRO A 109 21.24 24.99 -26.53
N ASP A 110 22.31 25.52 -25.95
CA ASP A 110 23.68 25.30 -26.44
C ASP A 110 24.09 23.84 -26.34
N GLY A 111 23.83 23.22 -25.19
CA GLY A 111 24.14 21.82 -24.98
C GLY A 111 23.30 20.93 -25.91
N PHE A 112 22.01 21.23 -26.07
CA PHE A 112 21.11 20.50 -26.97
C PHE A 112 21.58 20.54 -28.43
N GLU A 113 21.92 21.72 -28.94
CA GLU A 113 22.48 21.86 -30.30
C GLU A 113 23.79 21.07 -30.45
N TYR A 114 24.66 21.11 -29.44
CA TYR A 114 25.90 20.34 -29.44
C TYR A 114 25.65 18.83 -29.45
N SER A 115 24.64 18.33 -28.73
CA SER A 115 24.30 16.91 -28.71
C SER A 115 23.70 16.42 -30.03
N MET A 116 22.94 17.28 -30.71
CA MET A 116 22.40 17.01 -32.04
C MET A 116 23.51 16.96 -33.10
N LYS A 117 24.43 17.95 -33.11
CA LYS A 117 25.40 18.14 -34.19
C LYS A 117 26.76 17.46 -33.99
N HIS A 118 27.24 17.37 -32.75
CA HIS A 118 28.62 16.95 -32.46
C HIS A 118 28.70 15.67 -31.63
N PHE A 119 28.18 15.66 -30.40
CA PHE A 119 28.29 14.52 -29.49
C PHE A 119 26.99 14.24 -28.75
N SER A 120 26.25 13.22 -29.19
CA SER A 120 24.89 12.93 -28.72
C SER A 120 24.75 12.58 -27.25
N PHE A 121 25.82 12.16 -26.58
CA PHE A 121 25.78 11.89 -25.14
C PHE A 121 26.25 13.07 -24.29
N TRP A 122 26.46 14.25 -24.89
CA TRP A 122 26.74 15.48 -24.17
C TRP A 122 25.59 15.82 -23.21
N ARG A 123 25.92 16.16 -21.97
CA ARG A 123 24.94 16.37 -20.89
C ARG A 123 24.86 17.82 -20.40
N LYS A 124 26.03 18.44 -20.22
CA LYS A 124 26.22 19.75 -19.57
C LYS A 124 25.81 20.92 -20.49
N ASN A 125 25.88 22.15 -20.00
CA ASN A 125 25.86 23.33 -20.89
C ASN A 125 27.20 23.47 -21.65
N ARG A 126 27.45 24.62 -22.31
CA ARG A 126 28.62 24.87 -23.15
C ARG A 126 29.59 25.92 -22.63
N ARG A 127 29.56 26.24 -21.33
CA ARG A 127 30.55 27.11 -20.68
C ARG A 127 31.99 26.67 -20.98
N LEU A 128 32.87 27.59 -21.38
CA LEU A 128 34.32 27.35 -21.37
C LEU A 128 34.85 27.59 -19.94
N ASN A 129 35.38 26.56 -19.29
CA ASN A 129 36.00 26.66 -17.98
C ASN A 129 37.45 27.16 -18.11
N HIS A 130 38.00 27.72 -17.03
CA HIS A 130 39.37 28.25 -16.97
C HIS A 130 40.44 27.22 -17.41
N ASP A 131 40.20 25.94 -17.14
CA ASP A 131 41.12 24.85 -17.46
C ASP A 131 40.94 24.28 -18.88
N GLY A 132 40.14 24.94 -19.72
CA GLY A 132 39.86 24.51 -21.10
C GLY A 132 38.81 23.41 -21.23
N THR A 133 38.29 22.87 -20.12
CA THR A 133 37.17 21.94 -20.17
C THR A 133 35.86 22.68 -20.47
N TYR A 134 34.84 21.95 -20.93
CA TYR A 134 33.55 22.54 -21.24
C TYR A 134 32.43 22.06 -20.32
N GLY A 135 31.55 22.98 -19.97
CA GLY A 135 30.22 22.76 -19.43
C GLY A 135 30.14 22.60 -17.92
N VAL A 136 28.97 22.94 -17.39
CA VAL A 136 28.46 22.72 -16.03
C VAL A 136 27.18 21.88 -16.12
N ASP A 137 27.00 20.94 -15.19
CA ASP A 137 25.72 20.24 -15.03
C ASP A 137 24.71 21.23 -14.41
N LEU A 138 23.81 21.75 -15.23
CA LEU A 138 22.80 22.73 -14.82
C LEU A 138 21.92 22.20 -13.69
N ASN A 139 21.64 20.89 -13.64
CA ASN A 139 20.85 20.28 -12.56
C ASN A 139 21.70 19.94 -11.31
N ARG A 140 22.89 20.53 -11.19
CA ARG A 140 23.71 20.59 -9.98
C ARG A 140 24.08 22.03 -9.60
N ASN A 141 23.60 23.03 -10.36
CA ASN A 141 24.00 24.42 -10.22
C ASN A 141 23.03 25.27 -9.38
N PHE A 142 21.94 24.73 -8.85
CA PHE A 142 21.00 25.48 -7.99
C PHE A 142 21.52 25.60 -6.55
N SER A 143 20.94 26.51 -5.75
CA SER A 143 21.41 26.82 -4.38
C SER A 143 21.15 25.72 -3.36
N VAL A 144 20.04 25.01 -3.45
CA VAL A 144 19.64 24.05 -2.41
C VAL A 144 20.46 22.77 -2.51
N GLY A 145 21.32 22.52 -1.53
CA GLY A 145 22.19 21.33 -1.49
C GLY A 145 23.33 21.37 -2.52
N PHE A 146 23.79 22.58 -2.90
CA PHE A 146 24.84 22.78 -3.89
C PHE A 146 26.09 21.90 -3.62
N PRO A 147 26.50 21.01 -4.54
CA PRO A 147 27.57 20.05 -4.28
C PRO A 147 28.99 20.64 -4.19
N GLY A 148 29.26 21.75 -4.88
CA GLY A 148 30.60 22.38 -4.88
C GLY A 148 31.73 21.52 -5.45
N SER A 149 31.46 20.66 -6.45
CA SER A 149 32.48 19.81 -7.08
C SER A 149 33.56 20.65 -7.77
N LYS A 150 34.84 20.34 -7.55
CA LYS A 150 35.98 21.02 -8.21
C LYS A 150 36.43 20.36 -9.50
N ASN A 151 35.93 19.16 -9.81
CA ASN A 151 36.31 18.43 -11.02
C ASN A 151 35.44 18.89 -12.20
N THR A 152 35.94 19.88 -12.94
CA THR A 152 35.33 20.49 -14.13
C THR A 152 35.07 19.49 -15.27
N SER A 153 35.87 18.42 -15.37
CA SER A 153 35.71 17.35 -16.37
C SER A 153 34.58 16.38 -16.03
N SER A 154 34.06 16.41 -14.80
CA SER A 154 32.96 15.54 -14.39
C SER A 154 31.65 15.88 -15.13
N ASN A 155 30.87 14.85 -15.47
CA ASN A 155 29.51 15.00 -15.99
C ASN A 155 28.51 15.59 -14.98
N VAL A 156 28.89 15.62 -13.71
CA VAL A 156 28.11 16.20 -12.60
C VAL A 156 28.82 17.40 -11.96
N TYR A 157 29.71 18.07 -12.70
CA TYR A 157 30.36 19.29 -12.25
C TYR A 157 29.30 20.37 -11.98
N SER A 158 29.22 20.84 -10.73
CA SER A 158 28.18 21.78 -10.27
C SER A 158 28.43 23.24 -10.65
N GLY A 159 29.57 23.56 -11.25
CA GLY A 159 29.98 24.95 -11.47
C GLY A 159 30.69 25.56 -10.24
N PRO A 160 31.25 26.78 -10.40
CA PRO A 160 32.04 27.42 -9.34
C PRO A 160 31.22 27.91 -8.13
N GLN A 161 29.95 28.22 -8.32
CA GLN A 161 29.03 28.68 -7.27
C GLN A 161 27.57 28.42 -7.69
N PRO A 162 26.60 28.44 -6.76
CA PRO A 162 25.18 28.38 -7.12
C PRO A 162 24.80 29.46 -8.12
N PHE A 163 23.96 29.09 -9.09
CA PHE A 163 23.49 29.95 -10.16
C PHE A 163 24.62 30.64 -10.91
N SER A 164 25.75 29.94 -11.14
CA SER A 164 26.86 30.48 -11.93
C SER A 164 26.57 30.51 -13.42
N GLU A 165 25.59 29.73 -13.88
CA GLU A 165 25.26 29.57 -15.29
C GLU A 165 24.07 30.47 -15.68
N PRO A 166 24.15 31.19 -16.80
CA PRO A 166 23.10 32.13 -17.21
C PRO A 166 21.76 31.41 -17.43
N GLU A 167 21.77 30.14 -17.84
CA GLU A 167 20.55 29.34 -17.99
C GLU A 167 19.84 29.14 -16.64
N THR A 168 20.59 28.82 -15.58
CA THR A 168 20.00 28.68 -14.24
C THR A 168 19.60 30.01 -13.62
N GLN A 169 20.31 31.10 -13.94
CA GLN A 169 19.94 32.45 -13.50
C GLN A 169 18.62 32.91 -14.14
N ALA A 170 18.44 32.63 -15.43
CA ALA A 170 17.21 32.95 -16.18
C ALA A 170 15.98 32.31 -15.54
N ILE A 171 16.01 30.99 -15.33
CA ILE A 171 14.87 30.29 -14.71
C ILE A 171 14.65 30.69 -13.25
N LYS A 172 15.73 30.98 -12.51
CA LYS A 172 15.65 31.49 -11.13
C LYS A 172 14.90 32.83 -11.09
N GLN A 173 15.28 33.77 -11.96
CA GLN A 173 14.65 35.09 -12.03
C GLN A 173 13.18 34.97 -12.39
N PHE A 174 12.85 34.13 -13.38
CA PHE A 174 11.47 33.87 -13.77
C PHE A 174 10.64 33.31 -12.59
N VAL A 175 11.12 32.25 -11.93
CA VAL A 175 10.39 31.64 -10.81
C VAL A 175 10.22 32.61 -9.64
N ASP A 176 11.26 33.37 -9.29
CA ASP A 176 11.19 34.31 -8.17
C ASP A 176 10.19 35.46 -8.42
N SER A 177 9.97 35.84 -9.67
CA SER A 177 9.00 36.88 -10.03
C SER A 177 7.57 36.37 -10.24
N HIS A 178 7.33 35.04 -10.27
CA HIS A 178 6.03 34.45 -10.57
C HIS A 178 5.50 33.62 -9.38
N GLN A 179 4.91 34.30 -8.40
CA GLN A 179 4.36 33.70 -7.19
C GLN A 179 3.10 32.84 -7.43
N ASN A 180 2.51 32.93 -8.62
CA ASN A 180 1.35 32.13 -9.01
C ASN A 180 1.71 30.68 -9.40
N ILE A 181 2.99 30.32 -9.51
CA ILE A 181 3.42 28.94 -9.80
C ILE A 181 3.17 28.08 -8.57
N THR A 182 2.32 27.06 -8.69
CA THR A 182 1.98 26.14 -7.58
C THR A 182 2.52 24.73 -7.81
N ILE A 183 2.79 24.36 -9.07
CA ILE A 183 3.38 23.07 -9.46
C ILE A 183 4.53 23.29 -10.43
N ALA A 184 5.62 22.52 -10.30
CA ALA A 184 6.73 22.50 -11.25
C ALA A 184 7.12 21.07 -11.66
N LEU A 185 7.25 20.83 -12.96
CA LEU A 185 7.70 19.58 -13.57
C LEU A 185 9.01 19.80 -14.30
N ASP A 186 10.03 19.03 -13.93
CA ASP A 186 11.34 19.02 -14.58
C ASP A 186 11.49 17.70 -15.36
N TYR A 187 11.37 17.77 -16.69
CA TYR A 187 11.34 16.62 -17.57
C TYR A 187 12.74 16.21 -18.02
N HIS A 188 13.06 14.96 -17.72
CA HIS A 188 14.33 14.31 -17.92
C HIS A 188 14.15 12.97 -18.65
N SER A 189 15.26 12.34 -19.00
CA SER A 189 15.30 10.91 -19.29
C SER A 189 16.59 10.30 -18.74
N GLN A 190 16.58 9.06 -18.26
CA GLN A 190 15.59 8.01 -18.46
C GLN A 190 15.29 7.26 -17.15
N GLY A 191 14.17 6.54 -17.08
CA GLY A 191 13.93 5.59 -15.98
C GLY A 191 12.48 5.26 -15.64
N ASN A 192 11.50 5.83 -16.36
CA ASN A 192 10.06 5.70 -16.07
C ASN A 192 9.77 5.91 -14.58
N VAL A 193 10.21 7.05 -14.04
CA VAL A 193 10.14 7.31 -12.60
C VAL A 193 9.92 8.80 -12.32
N PHE A 194 9.08 9.07 -11.33
CA PHE A 194 8.93 10.37 -10.73
C PHE A 194 9.87 10.49 -9.53
N PHE A 195 10.59 11.60 -9.45
CA PHE A 195 11.32 11.98 -8.24
C PHE A 195 10.78 13.26 -7.62
N PRO A 196 9.80 13.18 -6.71
CA PRO A 196 9.29 14.36 -6.02
C PRO A 196 10.34 15.01 -5.12
N ALA A 197 10.27 16.33 -4.96
CA ALA A 197 11.21 17.13 -4.18
C ALA A 197 11.28 16.69 -2.71
N HIS A 198 12.38 17.00 -2.00
CA HIS A 198 12.53 16.72 -0.57
C HIS A 198 13.33 17.81 0.15
N LYS A 199 13.17 17.96 1.47
CA LYS A 199 13.92 18.97 2.26
C LYS A 199 15.30 18.52 2.74
N PHE A 200 15.86 17.43 2.19
CA PHE A 200 17.09 16.78 2.67
C PHE A 200 17.08 16.36 4.14
N ASN A 201 15.91 16.33 4.77
CA ASN A 201 15.73 15.72 6.07
C ASN A 201 15.25 14.28 5.88
N HIS A 202 15.45 13.47 6.91
CA HIS A 202 15.01 12.07 6.91
C HIS A 202 13.62 11.92 7.54
N GLU A 203 12.80 12.97 7.47
CA GLU A 203 11.45 13.02 8.03
C GLU A 203 10.41 13.26 6.94
N ALA A 204 9.22 12.69 7.13
CA ALA A 204 8.12 12.92 6.21
C ALA A 204 7.68 14.39 6.26
N GLU A 205 7.43 15.06 5.13
CA GLU A 205 6.82 16.39 5.10
C GLU A 205 5.30 16.31 4.84
N HIS A 206 4.55 17.33 5.24
CA HIS A 206 3.10 17.38 4.99
C HIS A 206 2.79 17.24 3.51
N GLU A 207 3.50 18.00 2.66
CA GLU A 207 3.36 17.97 1.20
C GLU A 207 3.85 16.67 0.57
N GLY A 208 4.51 15.80 1.35
CA GLY A 208 4.93 14.48 0.87
C GLY A 208 3.74 13.63 0.42
N THR A 209 2.55 13.81 0.98
CA THR A 209 1.34 13.12 0.51
C THR A 209 0.92 13.66 -0.85
N ASP A 210 0.84 14.98 -1.01
CA ASP A 210 0.44 15.65 -2.25
C ASP A 210 1.38 15.32 -3.40
N LEU A 211 2.69 15.45 -3.17
CA LEU A 211 3.74 15.14 -4.13
C LEU A 211 3.63 13.70 -4.66
N ASN A 212 3.38 12.73 -3.77
CA ASN A 212 3.19 11.35 -4.18
C ASN A 212 1.87 11.15 -4.93
N MET A 213 0.78 11.82 -4.54
CA MET A 213 -0.52 11.68 -5.19
C MET A 213 -0.58 12.34 -6.56
N LEU A 214 0.03 13.52 -6.72
CA LEU A 214 0.24 14.16 -8.02
C LEU A 214 0.94 13.20 -8.98
N CYS A 215 2.08 12.64 -8.55
CA CYS A 215 2.84 11.68 -9.35
C CYS A 215 2.07 10.38 -9.62
N ALA A 216 1.31 9.86 -8.64
CA ALA A 216 0.53 8.64 -8.81
C ALA A 216 -0.61 8.81 -9.83
N ASN A 217 -1.29 9.95 -9.79
CA ASN A 217 -2.35 10.28 -10.73
C ASN A 217 -1.79 10.53 -12.14
N MET A 218 -0.63 11.20 -12.26
CA MET A 218 0.10 11.31 -13.52
C MET A 218 0.52 9.94 -14.07
N ALA A 219 1.10 9.07 -13.23
CA ALA A 219 1.48 7.69 -13.60
C ALA A 219 0.27 6.88 -14.09
N ARG A 220 -0.91 7.10 -13.50
CA ARG A 220 -2.16 6.47 -13.96
C ARG A 220 -2.59 6.95 -15.34
N LYS A 221 -2.41 8.25 -15.67
CA LYS A 221 -2.68 8.81 -16.99
C LYS A 221 -1.73 8.20 -18.04
N ILE A 222 -0.44 8.06 -17.72
CA ILE A 222 0.55 7.36 -18.55
C ILE A 222 0.12 5.90 -18.80
N TYR A 223 -0.18 5.17 -17.73
CA TYR A 223 -0.60 3.76 -17.81
C TYR A 223 -1.81 3.54 -18.72
N LYS A 224 -2.76 4.50 -18.79
CA LYS A 224 -3.94 4.37 -19.68
C LYS A 224 -3.58 4.33 -21.16
N VAL A 225 -2.47 4.96 -21.57
CA VAL A 225 -2.12 5.11 -22.99
C VAL A 225 -1.29 3.93 -23.48
N THR A 226 -0.29 3.51 -22.70
CA THR A 226 0.72 2.52 -23.15
C THR A 226 0.83 1.29 -22.25
N GLY A 227 0.15 1.27 -21.09
CA GLY A 227 0.34 0.24 -20.06
C GLY A 227 1.64 0.37 -19.24
N ARG A 228 2.50 1.34 -19.58
CA ARG A 228 3.78 1.57 -18.91
C ARG A 228 3.56 2.06 -17.48
N LYS A 229 4.34 1.52 -16.54
CA LYS A 229 4.29 1.94 -15.13
C LYS A 229 5.41 2.90 -14.81
N TYR A 230 5.09 3.97 -14.08
CA TYR A 230 6.06 4.91 -13.57
C TYR A 230 6.20 4.79 -12.05
N GLY A 231 7.44 4.59 -11.60
CA GLY A 231 7.78 4.55 -10.17
C GLY A 231 7.67 5.91 -9.51
N ILE A 232 7.60 5.95 -8.17
CA ILE A 232 7.63 7.22 -7.41
C ILE A 232 8.64 7.08 -6.27
N HIS A 233 9.76 7.77 -6.37
CA HIS A 233 10.87 7.65 -5.43
C HIS A 233 11.36 9.02 -4.98
N ARG A 234 11.61 9.24 -3.68
CA ARG A 234 12.13 10.53 -3.18
C ARG A 234 13.61 10.43 -2.77
N GLY A 235 14.33 9.42 -3.25
CA GLY A 235 15.62 9.02 -2.70
C GLY A 235 15.46 8.48 -1.27
N LYS A 236 16.28 7.50 -0.87
CA LYS A 236 16.39 7.15 0.55
C LYS A 236 17.87 6.99 0.93
N PRO A 237 18.31 7.59 2.05
CA PRO A 237 19.62 7.29 2.63
C PRO A 237 19.79 5.78 2.80
N PRO A 238 20.98 5.21 2.51
CA PRO A 238 22.27 5.91 2.51
C PRO A 238 22.73 6.46 1.16
N THR A 239 21.88 6.55 0.13
CA THR A 239 22.31 7.22 -1.11
C THR A 239 22.54 8.71 -0.84
N ASN A 240 23.68 9.24 -1.27
CA ASN A 240 23.92 10.68 -1.30
C ASN A 240 22.72 11.36 -1.97
N LEU A 241 21.93 12.10 -1.19
CA LEU A 241 20.84 12.88 -1.73
C LEU A 241 21.46 13.87 -2.71
N ILE A 242 20.97 13.84 -3.95
CA ILE A 242 21.49 14.66 -5.02
C ILE A 242 20.98 16.09 -4.81
N GLY A 243 21.87 17.03 -4.58
CA GLY A 243 21.54 18.45 -4.42
C GLY A 243 22.01 19.32 -5.58
N GLY A 244 21.63 20.60 -5.50
CA GLY A 244 21.84 21.59 -6.55
C GLY A 244 20.87 21.46 -7.73
N SER A 245 19.69 20.86 -7.53
CA SER A 245 18.69 20.65 -8.58
C SER A 245 17.63 21.77 -8.63
N GLY A 246 16.99 21.95 -9.79
CA GLY A 246 15.86 22.88 -9.94
C GLY A 246 14.67 22.49 -9.06
N ARG A 247 14.37 21.19 -8.99
CA ARG A 247 13.28 20.62 -8.18
C ARG A 247 13.34 21.05 -6.71
N GLU A 248 14.49 20.91 -6.06
CA GLU A 248 14.65 21.30 -4.64
C GLU A 248 14.51 22.80 -4.45
N TYR A 249 15.05 23.58 -5.40
CA TYR A 249 14.93 25.03 -5.39
C TYR A 249 13.46 25.48 -5.52
N TYR A 250 12.71 24.94 -6.48
CA TYR A 250 11.28 25.24 -6.63
C TYR A 250 10.49 24.89 -5.37
N TYR A 251 10.77 23.72 -4.77
CA TYR A 251 10.11 23.31 -3.53
C TYR A 251 10.43 24.23 -2.34
N SER A 252 11.63 24.80 -2.29
CA SER A 252 12.00 25.81 -1.28
C SER A 252 11.19 27.12 -1.41
N ARG A 253 10.55 27.36 -2.56
CA ARG A 253 9.63 28.49 -2.81
C ARG A 253 8.16 28.17 -2.50
N GLY A 254 7.85 26.98 -1.99
CA GLY A 254 6.48 26.54 -1.71
C GLY A 254 5.78 25.85 -2.89
N ILE A 255 6.51 25.57 -3.98
CA ILE A 255 5.98 24.95 -5.20
C ILE A 255 6.02 23.43 -5.08
N LEU A 256 4.96 22.72 -5.43
CA LEU A 256 5.02 21.25 -5.55
C LEU A 256 5.86 20.86 -6.75
N ALA A 257 7.10 20.43 -6.51
CA ALA A 257 8.06 20.15 -7.57
C ALA A 257 8.40 18.65 -7.69
N THR A 258 8.48 18.15 -8.91
CA THR A 258 8.92 16.77 -9.19
C THR A 258 9.72 16.69 -10.50
N VAL A 259 10.71 15.81 -10.51
CA VAL A 259 11.40 15.40 -11.73
C VAL A 259 10.63 14.24 -12.36
N VAL A 260 10.48 14.26 -13.68
CA VAL A 260 9.88 13.16 -14.47
C VAL A 260 10.95 12.57 -15.38
N GLU A 261 11.41 11.35 -15.08
CA GLU A 261 12.34 10.61 -15.95
C GLU A 261 11.54 9.76 -16.93
N VAL A 262 11.56 10.15 -18.21
CA VAL A 262 10.75 9.55 -19.26
C VAL A 262 11.53 8.49 -20.04
N GLY A 263 10.86 7.40 -20.35
CA GLY A 263 11.38 6.35 -21.22
C GLY A 263 12.55 5.58 -20.61
N THR A 264 13.18 4.75 -21.44
CA THR A 264 14.24 3.80 -21.04
C THR A 264 15.60 4.15 -21.66
N ARG A 265 15.62 5.18 -22.51
CA ARG A 265 16.75 5.66 -23.31
C ARG A 265 16.69 7.18 -23.43
N ASN A 266 17.83 7.86 -23.35
CA ASN A 266 17.93 9.31 -23.59
C ASN A 266 17.59 9.67 -25.05
N ILE A 267 18.03 8.82 -25.99
CA ILE A 267 17.81 9.00 -27.44
C ILE A 267 17.29 7.67 -28.01
N PRO A 268 15.98 7.40 -27.87
CA PRO A 268 15.36 6.19 -28.37
C PRO A 268 15.07 6.27 -29.89
N ASP A 269 14.55 5.19 -30.46
CA ASP A 269 13.92 5.26 -31.79
C ASP A 269 12.70 6.19 -31.74
N TYR A 270 12.61 7.12 -32.69
CA TYR A 270 11.58 8.15 -32.63
C TYR A 270 10.18 7.54 -32.81
N MET A 271 9.99 6.75 -33.86
CA MET A 271 8.68 6.23 -34.25
C MET A 271 8.17 5.14 -33.29
N GLN A 272 9.07 4.33 -32.75
CA GLN A 272 8.69 3.20 -31.89
C GLN A 272 8.55 3.61 -30.42
N ASN A 273 9.47 4.42 -29.90
CA ASN A 273 9.59 4.64 -28.46
C ASN A 273 9.38 6.10 -28.06
N MET A 274 9.93 7.07 -28.81
CA MET A 274 9.77 8.49 -28.48
C MET A 274 8.29 8.90 -28.62
N THR A 275 7.65 8.57 -29.74
CA THR A 275 6.23 8.88 -29.96
C THR A 275 5.34 8.28 -28.88
N GLN A 276 5.56 7.03 -28.46
CA GLN A 276 4.83 6.44 -27.33
C GLN A 276 5.05 7.21 -26.02
N SER A 277 6.30 7.58 -25.74
CA SER A 277 6.67 8.31 -24.53
C SER A 277 6.09 9.73 -24.50
N ILE A 278 5.96 10.37 -25.67
CA ILE A 278 5.26 11.65 -25.81
C ILE A 278 3.76 11.45 -25.55
N ASN A 279 3.14 10.53 -26.29
CA ASN A 279 1.69 10.31 -26.26
C ASN A 279 1.19 9.92 -24.86
N GLU A 280 1.96 9.14 -24.10
CA GLU A 280 1.59 8.75 -22.74
C GLU A 280 1.74 9.90 -21.72
N ASN A 281 2.66 10.84 -21.96
CA ASN A 281 2.92 11.95 -21.04
C ASN A 281 2.02 13.18 -21.30
N ILE A 282 1.48 13.37 -22.53
CA ILE A 282 0.51 14.44 -22.82
C ILE A 282 -0.65 14.49 -21.80
N PRO A 283 -1.41 13.40 -21.56
CA PRO A 283 -2.50 13.44 -20.58
C PRO A 283 -2.01 13.56 -19.13
N ALA A 284 -0.76 13.22 -18.84
CA ALA A 284 -0.16 13.41 -17.51
C ALA A 284 0.21 14.88 -17.24
N VAL A 285 0.78 15.58 -18.24
CA VAL A 285 1.03 17.04 -18.17
C VAL A 285 -0.29 17.79 -18.08
N GLN A 286 -1.29 17.43 -18.88
CA GLN A 286 -2.64 18.02 -18.80
C GLN A 286 -3.23 17.86 -17.39
N TYR A 287 -3.13 16.66 -16.80
CA TYR A 287 -3.61 16.41 -15.43
C TYR A 287 -2.91 17.31 -14.41
N ALA A 288 -1.58 17.41 -14.45
CA ALA A 288 -0.82 18.26 -13.52
C ALA A 288 -1.19 19.75 -13.69
N LEU A 289 -1.41 20.21 -14.93
CA LEU A 289 -1.85 21.59 -15.20
C LEU A 289 -3.22 21.87 -14.57
N GLY A 290 -4.15 20.92 -14.64
CA GLY A 290 -5.46 21.04 -14.00
C GLY A 290 -5.44 21.05 -12.48
N GLU A 291 -4.40 20.47 -11.85
CA GLU A 291 -4.23 20.46 -10.39
C GLU A 291 -3.63 21.76 -9.85
N ALA A 292 -3.06 22.64 -10.68
CA ALA A 292 -2.39 23.86 -10.21
C ALA A 292 -3.29 24.72 -9.32
N ILE A 293 -4.58 24.84 -9.64
CA ILE A 293 -5.57 25.56 -8.83
C ILE A 293 -5.80 24.96 -7.43
N ASN A 294 -5.66 23.64 -7.27
CA ASN A 294 -5.89 22.93 -6.00
C ASN A 294 -4.76 23.16 -4.98
N TYR A 295 -3.65 23.77 -5.41
CA TYR A 295 -2.53 24.16 -4.56
C TYR A 295 -2.32 25.68 -4.54
N SER A 296 -3.36 26.42 -4.94
CA SER A 296 -3.36 27.90 -4.93
C SER A 296 -4.02 28.45 -3.67
N THR A 297 -4.01 29.78 -3.54
CA THR A 297 -4.74 30.49 -2.49
C THR A 297 -6.27 30.37 -2.59
N HIS A 298 -6.81 29.86 -3.71
CA HIS A 298 -8.23 29.57 -3.88
C HIS A 298 -8.64 28.20 -3.32
N ALA A 299 -7.67 27.37 -2.95
CA ALA A 299 -7.95 26.04 -2.41
C ALA A 299 -8.47 26.12 -0.98
N PRO A 300 -9.44 25.26 -0.61
CA PRO A 300 -9.80 25.07 0.79
C PRO A 300 -8.58 24.64 1.61
N LYS A 301 -8.65 24.83 2.93
CA LYS A 301 -7.56 24.42 3.81
C LYS A 301 -7.35 22.91 3.76
N ARG A 302 -6.14 22.48 4.11
CA ARG A 302 -5.82 21.05 4.24
C ARG A 302 -6.59 20.47 5.42
N VAL A 303 -7.15 19.28 5.25
CA VAL A 303 -7.69 18.50 6.37
C VAL A 303 -6.59 18.14 7.37
N THR A 304 -6.85 18.37 8.65
CA THR A 304 -5.89 18.16 9.75
C THR A 304 -6.32 17.00 10.64
N GLU A 305 -5.41 16.53 11.49
CA GLU A 305 -5.69 15.49 12.50
C GLU A 305 -6.42 14.24 11.97
N LEU A 306 -6.10 13.83 10.74
CA LEU A 306 -6.58 12.56 10.21
C LEU A 306 -5.98 11.42 11.05
N ASN A 307 -6.87 10.72 11.78
CA ASN A 307 -6.58 9.69 12.77
C ASN A 307 -7.43 8.43 12.55
N ILE A 308 -6.97 7.32 13.14
CA ILE A 308 -7.72 6.07 13.22
C ILE A 308 -8.48 6.05 14.54
N LEU A 309 -9.80 5.91 14.50
CA LEU A 309 -10.62 5.76 15.71
C LEU A 309 -10.72 4.29 16.12
N LYS A 310 -11.03 3.40 15.18
CA LYS A 310 -11.22 1.97 15.44
C LYS A 310 -10.73 1.14 14.25
N ILE A 311 -10.18 -0.05 14.53
CA ILE A 311 -9.82 -1.06 13.53
C ILE A 311 -10.45 -2.38 13.94
N GLU A 312 -11.16 -3.03 13.02
CA GLU A 312 -11.68 -4.38 13.17
C GLU A 312 -11.14 -5.27 12.04
N SER A 313 -11.59 -6.53 11.96
CA SER A 313 -11.13 -7.42 10.88
C SER A 313 -11.77 -7.09 9.53
N LYS A 314 -12.98 -6.51 9.54
CA LYS A 314 -13.74 -6.14 8.33
C LYS A 314 -14.11 -4.66 8.25
N SER A 315 -13.66 -3.83 9.18
CA SER A 315 -13.99 -2.40 9.20
C SER A 315 -12.85 -1.54 9.74
N ALA A 316 -12.90 -0.24 9.42
CA ALA A 316 -12.06 0.77 10.05
C ALA A 316 -12.81 2.11 10.12
N THR A 317 -12.76 2.76 11.28
CA THR A 317 -13.33 4.10 11.49
C THR A 317 -12.22 5.14 11.52
N LEU A 318 -12.37 6.17 10.71
CA LEU A 318 -11.44 7.29 10.57
C LEU A 318 -12.11 8.58 11.05
N THR A 319 -11.33 9.46 11.67
CA THR A 319 -11.77 10.79 12.09
C THR A 319 -10.76 11.84 11.65
N TRP A 320 -11.21 13.07 11.45
CA TRP A 320 -10.34 14.21 11.14
C TRP A 320 -10.88 15.50 11.73
N THR A 321 -10.12 16.58 11.59
CA THR A 321 -10.52 17.91 12.04
C THR A 321 -10.49 18.91 10.89
N TYR A 322 -11.58 19.67 10.79
CA TYR A 322 -11.78 20.73 9.82
C TYR A 322 -12.65 21.85 10.42
N GLU A 323 -12.43 23.08 9.98
CA GLU A 323 -13.27 24.22 10.38
C GLU A 323 -14.68 24.10 9.78
N GLU A 324 -15.73 24.44 10.53
CA GLU A 324 -17.11 24.33 10.03
C GLU A 324 -17.33 25.27 8.84
N ASP A 325 -17.74 24.69 7.71
CA ASP A 325 -18.05 25.38 6.46
C ASP A 325 -19.09 24.55 5.68
N GLU A 326 -20.28 25.12 5.45
CA GLU A 326 -21.41 24.44 4.78
C GLU A 326 -21.12 24.14 3.30
N ASP A 327 -20.19 24.87 2.68
CA ASP A 327 -19.80 24.67 1.29
C ASP A 327 -18.68 23.63 1.14
N ILE A 328 -18.23 22.98 2.23
CA ILE A 328 -17.18 21.97 2.20
C ILE A 328 -17.72 20.56 2.44
N TYR A 329 -17.32 19.63 1.58
CA TYR A 329 -17.44 18.19 1.80
C TYR A 329 -16.07 17.50 1.66
N PHE A 330 -15.95 16.25 2.09
CA PHE A 330 -14.72 15.48 2.07
C PHE A 330 -14.79 14.34 1.07
N GLU A 331 -13.75 14.18 0.24
CA GLU A 331 -13.51 12.98 -0.58
C GLU A 331 -12.58 12.03 0.19
N ILE A 332 -12.96 10.75 0.35
CA ILE A 332 -12.19 9.73 1.07
C ILE A 332 -11.81 8.59 0.12
N TYR A 333 -10.51 8.38 -0.07
CA TYR A 333 -9.98 7.36 -0.97
C TYR A 333 -9.32 6.22 -0.19
N ARG A 334 -9.66 4.98 -0.55
CA ARG A 334 -9.06 3.75 0.00
C ARG A 334 -8.20 3.04 -1.03
N ASN A 335 -6.91 2.92 -0.76
CA ASN A 335 -5.96 2.18 -1.59
C ASN A 335 -5.45 0.92 -0.90
N THR A 336 -5.22 -0.15 -1.67
CA THR A 336 -4.54 -1.37 -1.19
C THR A 336 -3.04 -1.37 -1.49
N LYS A 337 -2.57 -0.43 -2.33
CA LYS A 337 -1.16 -0.24 -2.66
C LYS A 337 -0.68 1.15 -2.24
N ASN A 338 0.53 1.20 -1.68
CA ASN A 338 1.16 2.47 -1.32
C ASN A 338 1.41 3.29 -2.59
N LYS A 339 1.08 4.59 -2.56
CA LYS A 339 1.21 5.52 -3.69
C LYS A 339 0.41 5.10 -4.95
N GLN A 340 -0.71 4.43 -4.77
CA GLN A 340 -1.71 4.24 -5.82
C GLN A 340 -2.47 5.55 -6.07
N ALA A 341 -2.86 5.78 -7.32
CA ALA A 341 -3.64 6.96 -7.74
C ALA A 341 -4.97 7.06 -6.99
N CYS A 342 -5.42 8.27 -6.67
CA CYS A 342 -6.76 8.53 -6.14
C CYS A 342 -7.70 8.87 -7.31
N THR A 343 -8.73 8.06 -7.51
CA THR A 343 -9.64 8.10 -8.67
C THR A 343 -11.05 7.75 -8.22
N GLU A 344 -12.03 7.84 -9.12
CA GLU A 344 -13.40 7.38 -8.83
C GLU A 344 -13.45 5.91 -8.40
N SER A 345 -12.60 5.04 -8.95
CA SER A 345 -12.61 3.60 -8.66
C SER A 345 -12.23 3.22 -7.22
N ASN A 346 -11.67 4.15 -6.46
CA ASN A 346 -11.26 3.93 -5.07
C ASN A 346 -11.70 5.07 -4.14
N LEU A 347 -12.64 5.90 -4.59
CA LEU A 347 -13.38 6.84 -3.75
C LEU A 347 -14.44 6.03 -2.99
N VAL A 348 -14.26 5.89 -1.69
CA VAL A 348 -15.14 5.07 -0.83
C VAL A 348 -16.11 5.89 -0.01
N GLY A 349 -15.92 7.21 0.08
CA GLY A 349 -16.80 8.09 0.83
C GLY A 349 -16.80 9.53 0.31
N ILE A 350 -17.98 10.14 0.30
CA ILE A 350 -18.21 11.58 0.18
C ILE A 350 -19.12 11.96 1.35
N THR A 351 -18.66 12.87 2.22
CA THR A 351 -19.42 13.23 3.43
C THR A 351 -19.13 14.65 3.89
N HIS A 352 -20.06 15.26 4.62
CA HIS A 352 -19.83 16.49 5.40
C HIS A 352 -19.39 16.18 6.84
N ALA A 353 -19.58 14.94 7.31
CA ALA A 353 -19.14 14.52 8.63
C ALA A 353 -17.60 14.49 8.70
N GLN A 354 -17.05 14.68 9.90
CA GLN A 354 -15.60 14.55 10.15
C GLN A 354 -15.21 13.15 10.64
N GLU A 355 -16.10 12.17 10.42
CA GLU A 355 -15.93 10.76 10.72
C GLU A 355 -16.44 9.92 9.54
N PHE A 356 -15.76 8.80 9.26
CA PHE A 356 -16.17 7.83 8.26
C PHE A 356 -15.82 6.41 8.72
N THR A 357 -16.81 5.52 8.70
CA THR A 357 -16.59 4.08 8.92
C THR A 357 -16.61 3.36 7.60
N ASP A 358 -15.48 2.76 7.25
CA ASP A 358 -15.33 1.91 6.09
C ASP A 358 -15.60 0.45 6.49
N ILE A 359 -16.46 -0.24 5.75
CA ILE A 359 -16.92 -1.61 6.02
C ILE A 359 -16.61 -2.52 4.82
N GLU A 360 -16.79 -3.83 4.98
CA GLU A 360 -16.46 -4.83 3.96
C GLU A 360 -14.97 -4.81 3.56
N LEU A 361 -14.09 -4.59 4.54
CA LEU A 361 -12.66 -4.74 4.38
C LEU A 361 -12.24 -6.21 4.49
N ASP A 362 -11.10 -6.56 3.89
CA ASP A 362 -10.51 -7.89 4.02
C ASP A 362 -9.75 -8.00 5.34
N SER A 363 -9.76 -9.19 5.95
CA SER A 363 -9.00 -9.49 7.17
C SER A 363 -7.50 -9.39 6.92
N GLY A 364 -6.74 -8.92 7.92
CA GLY A 364 -5.29 -8.88 7.86
C GLY A 364 -4.73 -8.14 6.65
N THR A 365 -5.45 -7.15 6.11
CA THR A 365 -5.13 -6.49 4.85
C THR A 365 -4.68 -5.04 5.07
N MET A 366 -3.63 -4.65 4.35
CA MET A 366 -3.06 -3.30 4.40
C MET A 366 -3.89 -2.32 3.56
N TYR A 367 -4.34 -1.23 4.18
CA TYR A 367 -5.04 -0.12 3.53
C TYR A 367 -4.33 1.21 3.73
N PHE A 368 -4.48 2.09 2.74
CA PHE A 368 -3.94 3.44 2.71
C PHE A 368 -5.07 4.42 2.43
N TYR A 369 -5.32 5.34 3.36
CA TYR A 369 -6.39 6.33 3.24
C TYR A 369 -5.85 7.72 2.94
N TYR A 370 -6.54 8.39 2.02
CA TYR A 370 -6.29 9.77 1.62
C TYR A 370 -7.60 10.53 1.69
N ILE A 371 -7.58 11.69 2.34
CA ILE A 371 -8.76 12.56 2.51
C ILE A 371 -8.40 13.96 2.07
N ARG A 372 -9.35 14.67 1.45
CA ARG A 372 -9.25 16.10 1.24
C ARG A 372 -10.62 16.77 1.27
N ALA A 373 -10.65 18.03 1.66
CA ALA A 373 -11.81 18.91 1.53
C ALA A 373 -11.99 19.37 0.08
N VAL A 374 -13.26 19.53 -0.33
CA VAL A 374 -13.67 20.02 -1.64
C VAL A 374 -14.74 21.09 -1.46
N HIS A 375 -14.55 22.22 -2.12
CA HIS A 375 -15.54 23.28 -2.16
C HIS A 375 -16.64 22.96 -3.16
N ARG A 376 -17.88 22.89 -2.69
CA ARG A 376 -19.06 22.38 -3.41
C ARG A 376 -19.37 23.11 -4.70
N LEU A 377 -19.28 24.44 -4.70
CA LEU A 377 -19.67 25.26 -5.85
C LEU A 377 -18.58 25.36 -6.92
N SER A 378 -17.32 25.46 -6.50
CA SER A 378 -16.17 25.70 -7.40
C SER A 378 -15.45 24.41 -7.81
N ASN A 379 -15.73 23.30 -7.12
CA ASN A 379 -15.02 22.03 -7.19
C ASN A 379 -13.51 22.15 -6.97
N ILE A 380 -13.04 23.24 -6.33
CA ILE A 380 -11.64 23.38 -5.94
C ILE A 380 -11.38 22.45 -4.75
N LYS A 381 -10.29 21.72 -4.85
CA LYS A 381 -9.88 20.73 -3.87
C LYS A 381 -8.74 21.28 -3.02
N SER A 382 -8.76 20.97 -1.73
CA SER A 382 -7.64 21.20 -0.84
C SER A 382 -6.49 20.22 -1.15
N PRO A 383 -5.27 20.52 -0.66
CA PRO A 383 -4.23 19.51 -0.48
C PRO A 383 -4.72 18.34 0.40
N PHE A 384 -4.16 17.15 0.19
CA PHE A 384 -4.54 15.96 0.94
C PHE A 384 -4.12 16.02 2.41
N ALA A 385 -4.91 15.47 3.33
CA ALA A 385 -4.42 15.17 4.67
C ALA A 385 -3.18 14.27 4.62
N THR A 386 -2.32 14.31 5.65
CA THR A 386 -1.21 13.37 5.77
C THR A 386 -1.76 11.94 5.85
N LYS A 387 -1.42 11.11 4.85
CA LYS A 387 -2.02 9.78 4.66
C LYS A 387 -2.03 8.93 5.95
N ILE A 388 -3.06 8.09 6.07
CA ILE A 388 -3.10 7.00 7.04
C ILE A 388 -2.69 5.71 6.37
N ARG A 389 -1.97 4.86 7.10
CA ARG A 389 -1.74 3.47 6.76
C ARG A 389 -2.17 2.60 7.94
N LEU A 390 -3.00 1.61 7.67
CA LEU A 390 -3.45 0.65 8.68
C LEU A 390 -3.50 -0.76 8.10
N LYS A 391 -3.53 -1.75 8.98
CA LYS A 391 -3.82 -3.15 8.66
C LYS A 391 -5.06 -3.53 9.46
N THR A 392 -6.08 -4.10 8.83
CA THR A 392 -7.22 -4.68 9.55
C THR A 392 -6.75 -5.77 10.50
N LEU A 393 -7.54 -6.02 11.55
CA LEU A 393 -7.29 -7.15 12.44
C LEU A 393 -7.47 -8.47 11.68
N LEU A 394 -6.94 -9.56 12.23
CA LEU A 394 -7.22 -10.88 11.71
C LEU A 394 -8.64 -11.29 12.09
N ASP A 395 -9.33 -12.01 11.20
CA ASP A 395 -10.55 -12.71 11.55
C ASP A 395 -10.27 -13.65 12.72
N HIS A 396 -11.29 -13.83 13.56
CA HIS A 396 -11.17 -14.53 14.84
C HIS A 396 -10.50 -15.92 14.75
N ASN A 397 -10.61 -16.60 13.60
CA ASN A 397 -10.02 -17.92 13.35
C ASN A 397 -8.73 -17.90 12.50
N GLU A 398 -8.03 -16.77 12.43
CA GLU A 398 -6.85 -16.61 11.57
C GLU A 398 -5.56 -16.30 12.34
N PHE A 399 -4.47 -16.80 11.80
CA PHE A 399 -3.09 -16.49 12.19
C PHE A 399 -2.38 -15.80 11.02
N SER A 400 -1.36 -15.00 11.32
CA SER A 400 -0.54 -14.37 10.27
C SER A 400 0.96 -14.47 10.55
N ARG A 401 1.73 -14.68 9.49
CA ARG A 401 3.19 -14.66 9.48
C ARG A 401 3.70 -13.86 8.30
N VAL A 402 4.78 -13.12 8.52
CA VAL A 402 5.58 -12.52 7.44
C VAL A 402 6.95 -13.15 7.52
N LEU A 403 7.27 -13.96 6.53
CA LEU A 403 8.51 -14.70 6.44
C LEU A 403 9.51 -13.91 5.59
N PHE A 404 10.76 -13.91 6.02
CA PHE A 404 11.88 -13.32 5.29
C PHE A 404 12.91 -14.41 5.04
N PRO A 405 13.57 -14.44 3.87
CA PRO A 405 14.64 -15.40 3.65
C PRO A 405 15.81 -15.08 4.60
N GLY A 406 16.44 -16.14 5.10
CA GLY A 406 17.68 -16.03 5.87
C GLY A 406 18.77 -15.37 5.02
N LYS A 407 19.74 -14.69 5.66
CA LYS A 407 20.79 -13.95 4.93
C LYS A 407 21.52 -14.83 3.90
N SER A 408 21.90 -16.05 4.26
CA SER A 408 22.57 -17.01 3.36
C SER A 408 21.67 -17.61 2.28
N ASN A 409 20.36 -17.39 2.36
CA ASN A 409 19.33 -18.11 1.60
C ASN A 409 18.62 -17.19 0.59
N VAL A 410 19.21 -16.02 0.32
CA VAL A 410 18.76 -15.05 -0.67
C VAL A 410 19.93 -14.54 -1.48
N GLY A 411 19.88 -14.71 -2.80
CA GLY A 411 20.95 -14.36 -3.71
C GLY A 411 20.59 -14.62 -5.16
N TYR A 412 21.56 -14.47 -6.06
CA TYR A 412 21.38 -14.76 -7.48
C TYR A 412 22.56 -15.56 -8.02
N VAL A 413 22.30 -16.42 -9.00
CA VAL A 413 23.30 -17.21 -9.72
C VAL A 413 23.40 -16.69 -11.16
N GLY A 414 24.62 -16.55 -11.67
CA GLY A 414 24.88 -16.19 -13.06
C GLY A 414 25.57 -17.32 -13.81
N GLN A 415 25.24 -17.46 -15.09
CA GLN A 415 25.76 -18.50 -15.99
C GLN A 415 27.28 -18.44 -16.13
N TYR A 416 27.86 -17.23 -16.21
CA TYR A 416 29.30 -17.04 -16.45
C TYR A 416 30.08 -16.60 -15.21
N THR A 417 29.44 -16.59 -14.04
CA THR A 417 30.07 -16.14 -12.78
C THR A 417 30.68 -17.27 -11.95
N GLY A 418 30.33 -18.53 -12.22
CA GLY A 418 30.93 -19.71 -11.58
C GLY A 418 30.95 -19.61 -10.05
N GLU A 419 32.10 -19.89 -9.42
CA GLU A 419 32.28 -19.84 -7.96
C GLU A 419 31.97 -18.47 -7.32
N GLN A 420 31.96 -17.37 -8.09
CA GLN A 420 31.57 -16.05 -7.57
C GLN A 420 30.10 -16.01 -7.13
N ASN A 421 29.26 -16.93 -7.62
CA ASN A 421 27.86 -17.04 -7.24
C ASN A 421 27.65 -17.14 -5.72
N ARG A 422 28.52 -17.86 -5.00
CA ARG A 422 28.45 -17.97 -3.53
C ARG A 422 28.51 -16.60 -2.84
N GLN A 423 29.25 -15.65 -3.40
CA GLN A 423 29.42 -14.30 -2.85
C GLN A 423 28.20 -13.41 -3.13
N HIS A 424 27.28 -13.83 -3.99
CA HIS A 424 26.06 -13.08 -4.30
C HIS A 424 24.99 -13.23 -3.21
N PHE A 425 25.08 -14.26 -2.36
CA PHE A 425 24.09 -14.52 -1.32
C PHE A 425 24.31 -13.64 -0.08
N GLY A 426 23.25 -12.99 0.41
CA GLY A 426 23.22 -12.27 1.68
C GLY A 426 23.99 -10.94 1.77
N HIS A 427 24.75 -10.60 0.75
CA HIS A 427 25.59 -9.40 0.71
C HIS A 427 25.22 -8.43 -0.41
N ASN A 428 24.71 -8.94 -1.53
CA ASN A 428 24.41 -8.19 -2.75
C ASN A 428 22.90 -8.16 -3.02
N SER A 429 22.43 -7.19 -3.81
CA SER A 429 21.09 -7.24 -4.39
C SER A 429 20.91 -8.44 -5.32
N LEU A 430 19.66 -8.82 -5.60
CA LEU A 430 19.37 -9.77 -6.68
C LEU A 430 19.58 -9.06 -8.00
N PHE A 431 20.45 -9.57 -8.86
CA PHE A 431 20.57 -9.12 -10.24
C PHE A 431 20.05 -10.23 -11.13
N ILE A 432 18.88 -10.04 -11.72
CA ILE A 432 18.16 -11.07 -12.46
C ILE A 432 18.01 -10.59 -13.91
N GLY A 433 17.96 -11.50 -14.88
CA GLY A 433 17.81 -11.19 -16.31
C GLY A 433 18.97 -11.72 -17.16
N ILE A 434 19.33 -11.01 -18.22
CA ILE A 434 20.46 -11.38 -19.10
C ILE A 434 21.43 -10.21 -19.31
N ASN A 435 22.72 -10.54 -19.29
CA ASN A 435 23.80 -9.60 -19.59
C ASN A 435 24.90 -10.31 -20.38
N GLN A 436 25.51 -9.63 -21.36
CA GLN A 436 26.59 -10.24 -22.16
C GLN A 436 27.79 -10.73 -21.32
N SER A 437 28.13 -10.05 -20.22
CA SER A 437 29.26 -10.41 -19.36
C SER A 437 28.93 -11.49 -18.32
N LYS A 438 27.68 -11.57 -17.84
CA LYS A 438 27.27 -12.52 -16.78
C LYS A 438 26.47 -13.71 -17.29
N GLY A 439 26.00 -13.66 -18.54
CA GLY A 439 25.06 -14.60 -19.11
C GLY A 439 23.65 -14.42 -18.52
N ILE A 440 22.90 -15.51 -18.45
CA ILE A 440 21.61 -15.56 -17.75
C ILE A 440 21.86 -15.48 -16.24
N CYS A 441 21.10 -14.64 -15.55
CA CYS A 441 21.15 -14.48 -14.11
C CYS A 441 19.76 -14.74 -13.50
N THR A 442 19.72 -15.63 -12.53
CA THR A 442 18.49 -16.14 -11.91
C THR A 442 18.51 -15.84 -10.41
N GLY A 443 17.40 -15.31 -9.89
CA GLY A 443 17.24 -15.05 -8.46
C GLY A 443 16.81 -16.30 -7.69
N VAL A 444 17.28 -16.44 -6.46
CA VAL A 444 17.00 -17.58 -5.59
C VAL A 444 16.57 -17.08 -4.22
N LEU A 445 15.42 -17.56 -3.74
CA LEU A 445 14.86 -17.23 -2.43
C LEU A 445 14.38 -18.49 -1.72
N GLU A 446 14.95 -18.80 -0.57
CA GLU A 446 14.46 -19.86 0.31
C GLU A 446 13.90 -19.27 1.61
N PHE A 447 12.67 -19.64 1.94
CA PHE A 447 11.97 -19.24 3.15
C PHE A 447 11.83 -20.42 4.10
N SER A 448 12.18 -20.23 5.38
CA SER A 448 11.84 -21.19 6.45
C SER A 448 10.35 -21.07 6.78
N LEU A 449 9.71 -22.23 6.93
CA LEU A 449 8.31 -22.40 7.28
C LEU A 449 8.14 -22.91 8.73
N ASP A 450 9.22 -22.97 9.53
CA ASP A 450 9.23 -23.53 10.89
C ASP A 450 8.20 -22.89 11.84
N ASN A 451 7.89 -21.61 11.61
CA ASN A 451 6.95 -20.83 12.43
C ASN A 451 5.48 -20.97 11.99
N ILE A 452 5.19 -21.90 11.08
CA ILE A 452 3.84 -22.28 10.65
C ILE A 452 3.63 -23.76 10.99
N PRO A 453 2.52 -24.15 11.65
CA PRO A 453 2.21 -25.56 11.92
C PRO A 453 2.14 -26.41 10.64
N GLU A 454 2.59 -27.67 10.70
CA GLU A 454 2.58 -28.59 9.53
C GLU A 454 1.19 -28.84 8.97
N ASN A 455 0.17 -28.84 9.82
CA ASN A 455 -1.22 -29.08 9.46
C ASN A 455 -1.99 -27.79 9.15
N ALA A 456 -1.33 -26.64 9.07
CA ALA A 456 -1.98 -25.36 8.78
C ALA A 456 -2.65 -25.38 7.40
N VAL A 457 -3.81 -24.73 7.32
CA VAL A 457 -4.55 -24.49 6.07
C VAL A 457 -4.30 -23.05 5.66
N ILE A 458 -3.58 -22.84 4.56
CA ILE A 458 -3.19 -21.53 4.06
C ILE A 458 -4.38 -20.88 3.36
N LYS A 459 -4.89 -19.81 3.98
CA LYS A 459 -6.02 -19.02 3.44
C LYS A 459 -5.55 -17.97 2.43
N PHE A 460 -4.38 -17.39 2.66
CA PHE A 460 -3.80 -16.38 1.79
C PHE A 460 -2.28 -16.46 1.88
N ALA A 461 -1.62 -16.32 0.72
CA ALA A 461 -0.19 -16.12 0.66
C ALA A 461 0.17 -15.09 -0.42
N ARG A 462 1.23 -14.31 -0.18
CA ARG A 462 1.73 -13.33 -1.13
C ARG A 462 3.24 -13.18 -1.06
N ALA A 463 3.91 -13.47 -2.17
CA ALA A 463 5.33 -13.15 -2.34
C ALA A 463 5.49 -11.71 -2.83
N SER A 464 6.47 -10.98 -2.29
CA SER A 464 6.69 -9.58 -2.64
C SER A 464 8.17 -9.27 -2.86
N LEU A 465 8.46 -8.55 -3.95
CA LEU A 465 9.82 -8.10 -4.32
C LEU A 465 9.85 -6.61 -4.60
N TYR A 466 10.95 -5.95 -4.25
CA TYR A 466 11.14 -4.52 -4.47
C TYR A 466 12.22 -4.26 -5.53
N PRO A 467 11.83 -3.86 -6.76
CA PRO A 467 12.76 -3.45 -7.80
C PRO A 467 13.44 -2.12 -7.45
N MET A 468 14.76 -2.09 -7.58
CA MET A 468 15.59 -0.90 -7.43
C MET A 468 16.30 -0.61 -8.75
N ASN A 469 16.51 0.66 -9.08
CA ASN A 469 17.36 1.00 -10.22
C ASN A 469 18.27 2.17 -9.89
N ARG A 470 19.58 1.91 -9.81
CA ARG A 470 20.60 2.95 -9.72
C ARG A 470 21.02 3.35 -11.15
N VAL A 471 20.12 4.02 -11.86
CA VAL A 471 20.37 4.82 -13.07
C VAL A 471 21.09 4.13 -14.25
N ALA A 472 21.11 2.80 -14.33
CA ALA A 472 21.77 2.07 -15.43
C ALA A 472 20.99 0.87 -15.99
N ALA A 473 19.92 0.38 -15.34
CA ALA A 473 19.13 -0.69 -15.93
C ALA A 473 18.29 -0.16 -17.10
N LYS A 474 18.55 -0.72 -18.29
CA LYS A 474 17.81 -0.48 -19.52
C LYS A 474 16.70 -1.52 -19.61
N ILE A 475 15.62 -1.33 -18.84
CA ILE A 475 14.47 -2.25 -18.91
C ILE A 475 13.64 -1.89 -20.12
N GLU A 476 13.80 -2.64 -21.20
CA GLU A 476 13.08 -2.42 -22.46
C GLU A 476 11.89 -3.36 -22.61
N GLN A 477 11.03 -3.09 -23.59
CA GLN A 477 9.80 -3.84 -23.86
C GLN A 477 10.09 -5.19 -24.56
N PHE A 478 10.88 -6.05 -23.94
CA PHE A 478 11.08 -7.43 -24.37
C PHE A 478 11.38 -8.37 -23.21
N GLY A 479 10.75 -9.55 -23.25
CA GLY A 479 10.86 -10.59 -22.24
C GLY A 479 10.08 -10.28 -20.97
N ASP A 480 9.92 -11.32 -20.14
CA ASP A 480 9.09 -11.30 -18.95
C ASP A 480 9.87 -11.72 -17.70
N TRP A 481 9.28 -11.44 -16.54
CA TRP A 481 9.79 -11.79 -15.23
C TRP A 481 8.81 -12.70 -14.52
N SER A 482 9.30 -13.78 -13.93
CA SER A 482 8.45 -14.76 -13.24
C SER A 482 9.08 -15.20 -11.92
N ILE A 483 8.25 -15.73 -11.04
CA ILE A 483 8.68 -16.39 -9.82
C ILE A 483 8.00 -17.76 -9.77
N SER A 484 8.78 -18.81 -9.50
CA SER A 484 8.30 -20.18 -9.58
C SER A 484 8.73 -20.96 -8.33
N PHE A 485 7.85 -21.84 -7.85
CA PHE A 485 8.22 -22.85 -6.85
C PHE A 485 9.20 -23.83 -7.48
N LEU A 486 10.28 -24.14 -6.77
CA LEU A 486 11.20 -25.21 -7.15
C LEU A 486 11.00 -26.44 -6.27
N GLU A 487 11.21 -27.61 -6.85
CA GLU A 487 11.37 -28.84 -6.09
C GLU A 487 12.75 -28.84 -5.41
N GLN A 488 12.74 -28.57 -4.10
CA GLN A 488 13.95 -28.38 -3.30
C GLN A 488 14.81 -29.64 -3.23
N ASP A 489 14.20 -30.82 -3.27
CA ASP A 489 14.91 -32.11 -3.18
C ASP A 489 15.83 -32.36 -4.40
N ASN A 490 15.61 -31.63 -5.49
CA ASN A 490 16.41 -31.71 -6.72
C ASN A 490 17.57 -30.70 -6.78
N VAL A 491 17.73 -29.84 -5.76
CA VAL A 491 18.75 -28.79 -5.73
C VAL A 491 19.82 -29.11 -4.69
N ALA A 492 20.99 -29.55 -5.14
CA ALA A 492 22.10 -29.89 -4.25
C ALA A 492 22.79 -28.64 -3.68
N ASP A 493 23.00 -27.61 -4.51
CA ASP A 493 23.61 -26.34 -4.11
C ASP A 493 22.87 -25.14 -4.71
N ILE A 494 22.16 -24.39 -3.87
CA ILE A 494 21.41 -23.18 -4.29
C ILE A 494 22.29 -22.07 -4.88
N THR A 495 23.61 -22.16 -4.73
CA THR A 495 24.58 -21.22 -5.27
C THR A 495 25.18 -21.67 -6.61
N ASN A 496 24.84 -22.87 -7.07
CA ASN A 496 25.24 -23.38 -8.38
C ASN A 496 24.19 -22.96 -9.44
N PHE A 497 24.67 -22.45 -10.58
CA PHE A 497 23.79 -22.03 -11.68
C PHE A 497 23.10 -23.21 -12.36
N GLU A 498 23.81 -24.30 -12.63
CA GLU A 498 23.26 -25.47 -13.32
C GLU A 498 22.21 -26.18 -12.45
N ASP A 499 22.46 -26.35 -11.16
CA ASP A 499 21.50 -26.93 -10.21
C ASP A 499 20.17 -26.15 -10.21
N ILE A 500 20.22 -24.81 -10.16
CA ILE A 500 19.02 -23.96 -10.15
C ILE A 500 18.32 -23.90 -11.51
N GLU A 501 19.07 -23.89 -12.60
CA GLU A 501 18.52 -23.85 -13.96
C GLU A 501 17.85 -25.17 -14.34
N GLN A 502 18.43 -26.31 -13.91
CA GLN A 502 17.89 -27.65 -14.15
C GLN A 502 16.81 -28.08 -13.15
N ALA A 503 16.69 -27.37 -12.02
CA ALA A 503 15.66 -27.62 -11.03
C ALA A 503 14.26 -27.61 -11.64
N GLU A 504 13.48 -28.65 -11.31
CA GLU A 504 12.10 -28.77 -11.72
C GLU A 504 11.26 -27.65 -11.10
N SER A 505 10.53 -26.92 -11.96
CA SER A 505 9.57 -25.92 -11.54
C SER A 505 8.23 -26.60 -11.27
N ILE A 506 7.79 -26.58 -10.02
CA ILE A 506 6.49 -27.15 -9.62
C ILE A 506 5.35 -26.32 -10.24
N GLU A 507 5.41 -24.99 -10.06
CA GLU A 507 4.39 -24.05 -10.54
C GLU A 507 4.97 -22.64 -10.62
N THR A 508 4.54 -21.83 -11.60
CA THR A 508 4.92 -20.42 -11.72
C THR A 508 3.82 -19.55 -11.14
N LEU A 509 4.17 -18.68 -10.18
CA LEU A 509 3.16 -17.88 -9.46
C LEU A 509 2.47 -16.88 -10.38
N GLY A 510 1.15 -16.99 -10.45
CA GLY A 510 0.30 -16.05 -11.16
C GLY A 510 0.74 -15.79 -12.59
N GLN A 511 0.66 -14.52 -13.02
CA GLN A 511 1.12 -14.11 -14.34
C GLN A 511 2.56 -13.60 -14.28
N THR A 512 3.29 -13.84 -15.37
CA THR A 512 4.58 -13.19 -15.60
C THR A 512 4.39 -11.68 -15.70
N VAL A 513 5.41 -10.92 -15.31
CA VAL A 513 5.42 -9.46 -15.40
C VAL A 513 6.19 -9.08 -16.66
N PRO A 514 5.56 -8.47 -17.66
CA PRO A 514 6.27 -7.92 -18.81
C PRO A 514 7.33 -6.91 -18.38
N SER A 515 8.48 -6.90 -19.06
CA SER A 515 9.59 -6.03 -18.66
C SER A 515 9.21 -4.54 -18.62
N ASP A 516 8.40 -4.05 -19.54
CA ASP A 516 7.90 -2.66 -19.57
C ASP A 516 6.89 -2.33 -18.43
N ALA A 517 6.34 -3.35 -17.78
CA ALA A 517 5.51 -3.24 -16.59
C ALA A 517 6.30 -3.35 -15.28
N LEU A 518 7.61 -3.64 -15.33
CA LEU A 518 8.52 -3.71 -14.20
C LEU A 518 9.32 -2.42 -14.09
N THR A 519 8.98 -1.58 -13.11
CA THR A 519 9.66 -0.30 -12.88
C THR A 519 10.17 -0.18 -11.44
N GLN A 520 11.21 0.61 -11.28
CA GLN A 520 11.82 0.86 -9.99
C GLN A 520 10.83 1.49 -9.01
N GLY A 521 10.98 1.16 -7.73
CA GLY A 521 10.25 1.84 -6.68
C GLY A 521 8.78 1.42 -6.51
N ILE A 522 8.30 0.45 -7.29
CA ILE A 522 6.99 -0.16 -7.15
C ILE A 522 7.16 -1.60 -6.68
N TRP A 523 6.53 -1.97 -5.57
CA TRP A 523 6.49 -3.37 -5.15
C TRP A 523 5.79 -4.24 -6.18
N SER A 524 6.47 -5.33 -6.56
CA SER A 524 5.84 -6.42 -7.29
C SER A 524 5.29 -7.42 -6.28
N HIS A 525 4.03 -7.79 -6.46
CA HIS A 525 3.28 -8.65 -5.55
C HIS A 525 2.67 -9.80 -6.35
N TRP A 526 2.90 -11.04 -5.91
CA TRP A 526 2.30 -12.26 -6.44
C TRP A 526 1.41 -12.85 -5.36
N THR A 527 0.11 -12.61 -5.45
CA THR A 527 -0.89 -13.20 -4.57
C THR A 527 -1.22 -14.60 -5.07
N PHE A 528 -1.21 -15.57 -4.16
CA PHE A 528 -1.34 -16.98 -4.51
C PHE A 528 -2.81 -17.31 -4.77
N SER A 529 -3.05 -18.10 -5.80
CA SER A 529 -4.31 -18.80 -6.05
C SER A 529 -4.51 -19.93 -5.03
N ALA A 530 -5.73 -20.46 -4.96
CA ALA A 530 -6.03 -21.62 -4.12
C ALA A 530 -5.20 -22.88 -4.47
N HIS A 531 -4.70 -22.99 -5.71
CA HIS A 531 -3.79 -24.07 -6.07
C HIS A 531 -2.38 -23.83 -5.51
N GLU A 532 -1.84 -22.62 -5.67
CA GLU A 532 -0.52 -22.24 -5.17
C GLU A 532 -0.45 -22.24 -3.63
N CYS A 533 -1.55 -21.90 -2.95
CA CYS A 533 -1.65 -22.07 -1.49
C CYS A 533 -1.51 -23.55 -1.10
N ARG A 534 -2.13 -24.49 -1.83
CA ARG A 534 -2.00 -25.94 -1.56
C ARG A 534 -0.59 -26.46 -1.82
N ILE A 535 0.14 -25.88 -2.78
CA ILE A 535 1.57 -26.17 -2.99
C ILE A 535 2.39 -25.66 -1.79
N LEU A 536 2.08 -24.47 -1.27
CA LEU A 536 2.74 -23.98 -0.05
C LEU A 536 2.41 -24.86 1.16
N GLU A 537 1.17 -25.34 1.30
CA GLU A 537 0.75 -26.30 2.33
C GLU A 537 1.56 -27.59 2.28
N SER A 538 1.76 -28.19 1.09
CA SER A 538 2.54 -29.42 0.97
C SER A 538 4.01 -29.24 1.36
N ASN A 539 4.54 -28.03 1.21
CA ASN A 539 5.90 -27.68 1.65
C ASN A 539 6.02 -27.45 3.17
N LEU A 540 4.91 -27.31 3.92
CA LEU A 540 4.97 -27.15 5.38
C LEU A 540 5.64 -28.36 6.05
N ALA A 541 5.44 -29.57 5.52
CA ALA A 541 6.12 -30.79 6.00
C ALA A 541 7.64 -30.78 5.72
N LYS A 542 8.07 -30.08 4.66
CA LYS A 542 9.49 -29.90 4.31
C LYS A 542 10.17 -28.81 5.14
N ARG A 543 9.41 -27.98 5.87
CA ARG A 543 9.88 -26.86 6.71
C ARG A 543 10.58 -25.71 5.97
N SER A 544 10.66 -25.77 4.66
CA SER A 544 11.13 -24.68 3.80
C SER A 544 10.41 -24.67 2.45
N VAL A 545 10.49 -23.54 1.75
CA VAL A 545 10.05 -23.41 0.36
C VAL A 545 11.07 -22.61 -0.44
N LEU A 546 11.42 -23.13 -1.62
CA LEU A 546 12.41 -22.54 -2.53
C LEU A 546 11.72 -21.90 -3.73
N PHE A 547 12.08 -20.65 -4.04
CA PHE A 547 11.63 -19.94 -5.22
C PHE A 547 12.79 -19.62 -6.15
N ARG A 548 12.56 -19.82 -7.45
CA ARG A 548 13.35 -19.28 -8.54
C ARG A 548 12.70 -18.02 -9.08
N ILE A 549 13.48 -17.01 -9.38
CA ILE A 549 13.03 -15.80 -10.06
C ILE A 549 13.76 -15.70 -11.39
N ASP A 550 13.01 -15.81 -12.48
CA ASP A 550 13.52 -15.73 -13.83
C ASP A 550 13.26 -14.34 -14.43
N GLY A 551 14.17 -13.92 -15.30
CA GLY A 551 14.00 -12.78 -16.20
C GLY A 551 14.23 -13.18 -17.65
N PRO A 552 14.35 -12.21 -18.57
CA PRO A 552 14.61 -12.50 -19.98
C PRO A 552 15.92 -13.29 -20.16
N LYS A 553 15.87 -14.34 -21.00
CA LYS A 553 17.01 -15.24 -21.28
C LYS A 553 17.68 -14.99 -22.64
N THR A 554 17.17 -14.06 -23.44
CA THR A 554 17.72 -13.69 -24.75
C THR A 554 17.76 -12.18 -24.93
N LEU A 555 18.70 -11.71 -25.75
CA LEU A 555 18.87 -10.28 -26.07
C LEU A 555 18.61 -10.05 -27.56
N PRO A 556 17.79 -9.03 -27.92
CA PRO A 556 17.70 -8.55 -29.29
C PRO A 556 19.05 -8.06 -29.82
N LEU A 557 19.22 -8.05 -31.14
CA LEU A 557 20.44 -7.59 -31.79
C LEU A 557 20.82 -6.16 -31.35
N GLY A 558 22.08 -5.97 -30.94
CA GLY A 558 22.60 -4.68 -30.49
C GLY A 558 22.22 -4.29 -29.04
N ARG A 559 21.69 -5.23 -28.23
CA ARG A 559 21.50 -5.05 -26.79
C ARG A 559 22.60 -5.74 -26.01
N ASP A 560 23.04 -5.09 -24.94
CA ASP A 560 24.11 -5.54 -24.04
C ASP A 560 23.57 -6.13 -22.73
N SER A 561 22.37 -5.71 -22.31
CA SER A 561 21.79 -6.09 -21.03
C SER A 561 20.27 -5.89 -21.00
N GLN A 562 19.60 -6.76 -20.25
CA GLN A 562 18.21 -6.64 -19.79
C GLN A 562 18.17 -7.22 -18.37
N MET A 563 18.57 -6.39 -17.39
CA MET A 563 18.82 -6.82 -16.01
C MET A 563 18.03 -5.94 -15.05
N MET A 564 17.33 -6.55 -14.09
CA MET A 564 16.69 -5.84 -12.99
C MET A 564 17.42 -6.13 -11.68
N GLN A 565 17.60 -5.09 -10.87
CA GLN A 565 18.10 -5.21 -9.52
C GLN A 565 16.93 -5.22 -8.53
N PHE A 566 16.91 -6.18 -7.60
CA PHE A 566 15.94 -6.19 -6.49
C PHE A 566 16.68 -6.08 -5.15
N ASP A 567 16.11 -5.30 -4.23
CA ASP A 567 16.67 -5.19 -2.89
C ASP A 567 16.51 -6.52 -2.13
N ILE A 568 17.50 -6.86 -1.31
CA ILE A 568 17.44 -8.00 -0.38
C ILE A 568 17.46 -7.55 1.09
N GLY A 569 17.61 -6.24 1.33
CA GLY A 569 17.62 -5.58 2.63
C GLY A 569 18.72 -6.03 3.59
N TYR A 570 19.76 -6.68 3.07
CA TYR A 570 21.01 -7.03 3.77
C TYR A 570 22.21 -6.33 3.12
N GLY A 571 23.33 -6.28 3.86
CA GLY A 571 24.60 -5.72 3.36
C GLY A 571 24.64 -4.20 3.28
N LYS A 572 25.78 -3.66 2.83
CA LYS A 572 26.06 -2.21 2.74
C LYS A 572 25.15 -1.50 1.73
N PHE A 573 24.61 -2.23 0.76
CA PHE A 573 23.85 -1.67 -0.36
C PHE A 573 22.34 -1.88 -0.24
N GLY A 574 21.87 -2.72 0.69
CA GLY A 574 20.44 -2.95 0.91
C GLY A 574 19.77 -1.76 1.60
N GLY A 575 18.51 -1.49 1.23
CA GLY A 575 17.69 -0.41 1.79
C GLY A 575 17.14 -0.68 3.19
N GLY A 576 17.56 -1.79 3.81
CA GLY A 576 17.15 -2.26 5.14
C GLY A 576 15.89 -3.12 5.13
N ILE A 577 15.34 -3.38 6.32
CA ILE A 577 14.22 -4.30 6.55
C ILE A 577 12.96 -4.01 5.71
N HIS A 578 12.77 -2.74 5.31
CA HIS A 578 11.59 -2.30 4.59
C HIS A 578 11.52 -2.76 3.14
N TYR A 579 12.61 -3.24 2.56
CA TYR A 579 12.69 -3.62 1.14
C TYR A 579 13.07 -5.09 0.96
N ARG A 580 13.10 -5.87 2.05
CA ARG A 580 13.40 -7.29 2.00
C ARG A 580 12.31 -8.04 1.24
N PRO A 581 12.68 -8.98 0.36
CA PRO A 581 11.77 -10.00 -0.14
C PRO A 581 11.06 -10.66 1.02
N HIS A 582 9.75 -10.82 0.92
CA HIS A 582 8.97 -11.44 1.98
C HIS A 582 7.82 -12.25 1.41
N LEU A 583 7.43 -13.27 2.18
CA LEU A 583 6.25 -14.09 1.97
C LEU A 583 5.29 -13.80 3.13
N GLU A 584 4.18 -13.13 2.82
CA GLU A 584 3.09 -12.95 3.77
C GLU A 584 2.16 -14.15 3.70
N VAL A 585 1.78 -14.70 4.85
CA VAL A 585 0.90 -15.88 4.96
C VAL A 585 -0.16 -15.61 6.02
N ILE A 586 -1.42 -15.86 5.67
CA ILE A 586 -2.55 -15.95 6.60
C ILE A 586 -3.06 -17.39 6.52
N TYR A 587 -3.21 -18.03 7.68
CA TYR A 587 -3.62 -19.43 7.76
C TYR A 587 -4.57 -19.66 8.94
N THR A 588 -5.27 -20.79 8.90
CA THR A 588 -5.96 -21.37 10.05
C THR A 588 -5.36 -22.74 10.38
N VAL A 589 -5.79 -23.34 11.48
CA VAL A 589 -5.45 -24.72 11.85
C VAL A 589 -6.71 -25.58 11.82
N PRO A 590 -6.58 -26.91 11.65
CA PRO A 590 -7.70 -27.83 11.70
C PRO A 590 -8.44 -27.72 13.04
N GLU A 591 -9.77 -27.78 12.95
CA GLU A 591 -10.65 -27.64 14.11
C GLU A 591 -10.59 -28.89 15.00
N THR A 592 -10.74 -28.67 16.30
CA THR A 592 -11.01 -29.73 17.27
C THR A 592 -12.49 -29.71 17.60
N GLU A 593 -13.12 -30.89 17.64
CA GLU A 593 -14.54 -31.05 17.97
C GLU A 593 -14.70 -31.50 19.42
N VAL A 594 -15.60 -30.85 20.16
CA VAL A 594 -16.10 -31.30 21.46
C VAL A 594 -17.61 -31.47 21.37
N VAL A 595 -18.09 -32.63 21.82
CA VAL A 595 -19.51 -32.96 21.88
C VAL A 595 -19.95 -32.90 23.34
N LEU A 596 -20.84 -31.97 23.65
CA LEU A 596 -21.39 -31.77 24.99
C LEU A 596 -22.75 -32.44 25.09
N SER A 597 -22.92 -33.24 26.13
CA SER A 597 -24.24 -33.74 26.54
C SER A 597 -24.91 -32.71 27.46
N PRO A 598 -26.25 -32.61 27.43
CA PRO A 598 -26.97 -31.71 28.32
C PRO A 598 -26.70 -32.10 29.79
N THR A 599 -26.43 -31.10 30.63
CA THR A 599 -26.36 -31.28 32.09
C THR A 599 -27.74 -31.30 32.73
N ARG A 600 -28.71 -30.65 32.08
CA ARG A 600 -30.11 -30.69 32.45
C ARG A 600 -30.97 -30.61 31.20
N LEU A 601 -32.05 -31.37 31.18
CA LEU A 601 -33.11 -31.25 30.18
C LEU A 601 -34.46 -31.51 30.86
N CYS A 602 -35.45 -30.67 30.56
CA CYS A 602 -36.78 -30.80 31.16
C CYS A 602 -37.88 -30.21 30.28
N SER A 603 -39.09 -30.77 30.40
CA SER A 603 -40.32 -30.23 29.81
C SER A 603 -41.00 -29.29 30.81
N LEU A 604 -41.38 -28.10 30.35
CA LEU A 604 -42.11 -27.11 31.15
C LEU A 604 -43.51 -26.89 30.61
N SER A 605 -44.51 -27.16 31.45
CA SER A 605 -45.93 -26.92 31.15
C SER A 605 -46.65 -26.32 32.37
N LYS A 606 -47.93 -25.95 32.22
CA LYS A 606 -48.76 -25.48 33.34
C LYS A 606 -48.85 -26.49 34.51
N LYS A 607 -48.60 -27.78 34.25
CA LYS A 607 -48.60 -28.85 35.26
C LYS A 607 -47.34 -28.87 36.13
N GLY A 608 -46.27 -28.19 35.71
CA GLY A 608 -44.99 -28.16 36.40
C GLY A 608 -43.82 -28.50 35.48
N VAL A 609 -42.68 -28.78 36.10
CA VAL A 609 -41.42 -29.16 35.44
C VAL A 609 -41.27 -30.68 35.48
N VAL A 610 -41.05 -31.30 34.33
CA VAL A 610 -40.75 -32.74 34.21
C VAL A 610 -39.29 -32.90 33.80
N GLU A 611 -38.46 -33.38 34.73
CA GLU A 611 -37.03 -33.59 34.50
C GLU A 611 -36.77 -34.84 33.62
N ASN A 612 -35.67 -34.82 32.87
CA ASN A 612 -35.22 -35.89 31.97
C ASN A 612 -36.17 -36.19 30.80
N GLU A 613 -37.02 -35.24 30.45
CA GLU A 613 -37.90 -35.27 29.29
C GLU A 613 -37.73 -33.97 28.49
N LEU A 614 -37.80 -34.02 27.15
CA LEU A 614 -37.68 -32.83 26.31
C LEU A 614 -38.83 -32.79 25.30
N LEU A 615 -39.99 -32.35 25.78
CA LEU A 615 -41.18 -32.14 24.94
C LEU A 615 -41.34 -30.66 24.58
N SER A 616 -41.80 -30.39 23.36
CA SER A 616 -42.29 -29.06 22.99
C SER A 616 -43.48 -29.14 22.06
N GLY A 617 -44.39 -28.16 22.14
CA GLY A 617 -45.56 -28.10 21.28
C GLY A 617 -46.80 -27.68 22.05
N PHE A 618 -47.95 -28.25 21.69
CA PHE A 618 -49.22 -27.98 22.35
C PHE A 618 -49.80 -29.27 22.92
N SER A 619 -50.16 -29.26 24.20
CA SER A 619 -50.90 -30.33 24.88
C SER A 619 -52.41 -30.04 24.79
N GLU A 620 -53.24 -31.09 24.65
CA GLU A 620 -54.70 -30.98 24.53
C GLU A 620 -55.33 -30.28 25.74
N ASN A 621 -54.70 -30.41 26.91
CA ASN A 621 -55.26 -29.96 28.19
C ASN A 621 -54.45 -28.84 28.87
N ASP A 622 -53.18 -28.66 28.52
CA ASP A 622 -52.23 -27.81 29.27
C ASP A 622 -51.71 -26.61 28.48
N GLY A 623 -52.12 -26.48 27.22
CA GLY A 623 -51.62 -25.44 26.32
C GLY A 623 -50.18 -25.69 25.90
N LYS A 624 -49.39 -24.62 25.79
CA LYS A 624 -48.02 -24.68 25.26
C LYS A 624 -47.06 -25.36 26.23
N THR A 625 -46.24 -26.27 25.72
CA THR A 625 -45.13 -26.92 26.45
C THR A 625 -43.81 -26.47 25.83
N TYR A 626 -42.84 -26.17 26.67
CA TYR A 626 -41.49 -25.73 26.28
C TYR A 626 -40.48 -26.80 26.67
N GLY A 627 -39.55 -27.12 25.78
CA GLY A 627 -38.41 -27.96 26.12
C GLY A 627 -37.24 -27.06 26.53
N TYR A 628 -36.64 -27.32 27.69
CA TYR A 628 -35.47 -26.60 28.18
C TYR A 628 -34.25 -27.53 28.18
N ILE A 629 -33.12 -27.01 27.73
CA ILE A 629 -31.85 -27.74 27.61
C ILE A 629 -30.75 -26.86 28.18
N GLU A 630 -29.89 -27.42 29.03
CA GLU A 630 -28.72 -26.73 29.57
C GLU A 630 -27.47 -27.54 29.28
N PHE A 631 -26.42 -26.87 28.81
CA PHE A 631 -25.10 -27.43 28.58
C PHE A 631 -24.06 -26.73 29.45
N ASN A 632 -23.27 -27.52 30.15
CA ASN A 632 -22.09 -27.03 30.84
C ASN A 632 -20.88 -26.99 29.89
N LEU A 633 -20.16 -25.87 29.90
CA LEU A 633 -19.05 -25.59 28.99
C LEU A 633 -17.68 -25.97 29.56
N TYR A 634 -17.56 -26.52 30.78
CA TYR A 634 -16.28 -26.86 31.43
C TYR A 634 -15.41 -27.87 30.66
N SER A 635 -15.99 -28.62 29.72
CA SER A 635 -15.22 -29.54 28.87
C SER A 635 -14.50 -28.83 27.72
N LEU A 636 -14.85 -27.57 27.43
CA LEU A 636 -14.09 -26.73 26.51
C LEU A 636 -12.76 -26.31 27.15
N PRO A 637 -11.65 -26.21 26.38
CA PRO A 637 -10.37 -25.77 26.92
C PRO A 637 -10.40 -24.31 27.39
N ASN A 638 -9.30 -23.85 27.99
CA ASN A 638 -9.13 -22.49 28.48
C ASN A 638 -9.82 -21.42 27.61
N PRO A 639 -10.81 -20.67 28.13
CA PRO A 639 -11.60 -19.71 27.36
C PRO A 639 -10.75 -18.60 26.72
N GLU A 640 -9.59 -18.25 27.28
CA GLU A 640 -8.68 -17.24 26.71
C GLU A 640 -7.99 -17.69 25.40
N GLU A 641 -7.98 -19.01 25.15
CA GLU A 641 -7.33 -19.63 23.98
C GLU A 641 -8.30 -20.46 23.13
N THR A 642 -9.59 -20.49 23.46
CA THR A 642 -10.61 -21.24 22.72
C THR A 642 -11.40 -20.27 21.84
N VAL A 643 -11.23 -20.40 20.52
CA VAL A 643 -12.03 -19.69 19.52
C VAL A 643 -13.01 -20.67 18.89
N ILE A 644 -14.30 -20.43 19.07
CA ILE A 644 -15.37 -21.23 18.47
C ILE A 644 -15.49 -20.83 17.00
N THR A 645 -15.30 -21.81 16.12
CA THR A 645 -15.37 -21.63 14.67
C THR A 645 -16.70 -22.09 14.09
N GLU A 646 -17.29 -23.12 14.71
CA GLU A 646 -18.62 -23.62 14.38
C GLU A 646 -19.27 -24.16 15.66
N ALA A 647 -20.56 -23.90 15.84
CA ALA A 647 -21.35 -24.53 16.89
C ALA A 647 -22.75 -24.85 16.38
N PHE A 648 -23.31 -25.96 16.82
CA PHE A 648 -24.69 -26.30 16.52
C PHE A 648 -25.28 -27.23 17.58
N ILE A 649 -26.59 -27.11 17.77
CA ILE A 649 -27.36 -28.08 18.56
C ILE A 649 -28.02 -29.07 17.62
N CYS A 650 -27.81 -30.35 17.90
CA CYS A 650 -28.49 -31.44 17.22
C CYS A 650 -29.59 -31.98 18.14
N LEU A 651 -30.83 -31.90 17.67
CA LEU A 651 -32.00 -32.53 18.30
C LEU A 651 -32.53 -33.62 17.37
N GLN A 652 -33.08 -34.69 17.93
CA GLN A 652 -33.69 -35.76 17.14
C GLN A 652 -35.16 -35.90 17.50
N ASN A 653 -36.06 -35.70 16.52
CA ASN A 653 -37.49 -35.89 16.74
C ASN A 653 -37.87 -37.38 16.61
N LYS A 654 -38.55 -37.90 17.63
CA LYS A 654 -38.99 -39.31 17.69
C LYS A 654 -40.34 -39.54 17.05
N ASN A 655 -41.22 -38.56 17.19
CA ASN A 655 -42.50 -38.50 16.52
C ASN A 655 -42.52 -37.35 15.52
N THR A 656 -43.44 -37.44 14.57
CA THR A 656 -43.69 -36.38 13.60
C THR A 656 -45.11 -35.85 13.78
N PRO A 657 -45.36 -34.56 13.52
CA PRO A 657 -46.73 -34.08 13.34
C PRO A 657 -47.39 -34.78 12.14
N PRO A 658 -48.73 -34.84 12.06
CA PRO A 658 -49.43 -35.27 10.86
C PRO A 658 -49.16 -34.29 9.70
N SER A 659 -49.14 -34.82 8.48
CA SER A 659 -48.64 -34.14 7.28
C SER A 659 -49.51 -32.99 6.73
N ASP A 660 -50.66 -32.71 7.34
CA ASP A 660 -51.67 -31.76 6.84
C ASP A 660 -51.63 -30.38 7.52
N ARG A 661 -50.68 -30.12 8.44
CA ARG A 661 -50.57 -28.83 9.16
C ARG A 661 -49.12 -28.41 9.46
N ASP A 662 -48.84 -27.12 9.29
CA ASP A 662 -47.52 -26.53 9.49
C ASP A 662 -47.36 -25.96 10.92
N ILE A 663 -46.60 -26.68 11.76
CA ILE A 663 -46.07 -26.17 13.04
C ILE A 663 -44.57 -26.00 12.86
N CYS A 664 -44.04 -24.85 13.26
CA CYS A 664 -42.61 -24.58 13.27
C CYS A 664 -42.08 -24.56 14.70
N PHE A 665 -40.83 -25.01 14.87
CA PHE A 665 -40.14 -25.07 16.15
C PHE A 665 -38.87 -24.24 16.12
N ASN A 666 -38.71 -23.36 17.11
CA ASN A 666 -37.56 -22.48 17.23
C ASN A 666 -36.77 -22.85 18.47
N LEU A 667 -35.45 -22.82 18.32
CA LEU A 667 -34.52 -22.91 19.41
C LEU A 667 -34.07 -21.51 19.80
N GLU A 668 -34.25 -21.15 21.06
CA GLU A 668 -33.85 -19.87 21.62
C GLU A 668 -32.65 -20.07 22.54
N PHE A 669 -31.62 -19.24 22.42
CA PHE A 669 -30.56 -19.11 23.41
C PHE A 669 -31.05 -18.15 24.49
N VAL A 670 -31.17 -18.60 25.74
CA VAL A 670 -31.82 -17.85 26.82
C VAL A 670 -30.87 -17.59 27.99
N ASP A 671 -31.10 -16.49 28.70
CA ASP A 671 -30.46 -16.23 29.98
C ASP A 671 -31.48 -16.40 31.10
N MET A 672 -31.34 -17.46 31.90
CA MET A 672 -32.33 -17.84 32.91
C MET A 672 -31.69 -18.56 34.11
N ASN A 673 -31.99 -18.08 35.31
CA ASN A 673 -31.49 -18.64 36.58
C ASN A 673 -32.50 -19.53 37.33
N ALA A 674 -33.80 -19.39 37.03
CA ALA A 674 -34.88 -20.15 37.66
C ALA A 674 -35.77 -20.81 36.60
N ILE A 675 -36.21 -22.03 36.88
CA ILE A 675 -36.90 -22.90 35.92
C ILE A 675 -38.30 -23.21 36.43
N SER A 676 -39.29 -22.42 35.99
CA SER A 676 -40.70 -22.70 36.15
C SER A 676 -41.49 -22.29 34.90
N TYR A 677 -42.74 -22.72 34.79
CA TYR A 677 -43.59 -22.36 33.65
C TYR A 677 -43.86 -20.84 33.57
N SER A 678 -43.88 -20.13 34.70
CA SER A 678 -43.97 -18.67 34.70
C SER A 678 -42.67 -18.01 34.25
N ASP A 679 -41.52 -18.52 34.71
CA ASP A 679 -40.20 -17.95 34.41
C ASP A 679 -39.89 -18.11 32.93
N ILE A 680 -40.14 -19.30 32.37
CA ILE A 680 -39.92 -19.52 30.94
C ILE A 680 -40.81 -18.60 30.10
N ARG A 681 -42.04 -18.28 30.52
CA ARG A 681 -42.88 -17.36 29.75
C ARG A 681 -42.38 -15.90 29.78
N ASN A 682 -41.67 -15.52 30.84
CA ASN A 682 -41.13 -14.16 31.05
C ASN A 682 -39.61 -14.08 30.79
N ARG A 683 -39.02 -15.11 30.18
CA ARG A 683 -37.59 -15.22 29.92
C ARG A 683 -37.07 -14.10 29.02
N THR A 684 -35.79 -13.79 29.19
CA THR A 684 -35.05 -12.97 28.23
C THR A 684 -34.44 -13.89 27.18
N ASN A 685 -34.96 -13.79 25.95
CA ASN A 685 -34.33 -14.41 24.79
C ASN A 685 -33.09 -13.59 24.41
N ILE A 686 -31.94 -14.25 24.33
CA ILE A 686 -30.71 -13.63 23.81
C ILE A 686 -30.79 -13.60 22.29
N GLU A 687 -31.03 -14.76 21.66
CA GLU A 687 -31.07 -14.90 20.20
C GLU A 687 -31.82 -16.18 19.77
N TYR A 688 -32.36 -16.20 18.55
CA TYR A 688 -32.85 -17.42 17.91
C TYR A 688 -31.70 -18.17 17.22
N VAL A 689 -31.50 -19.44 17.57
CA VAL A 689 -30.40 -20.25 17.04
C VAL A 689 -30.84 -20.99 15.78
N GLY A 690 -30.20 -20.65 14.65
CA GLY A 690 -30.42 -21.32 13.37
C GLY A 690 -31.80 -21.07 12.78
N TYR A 691 -32.19 -21.91 11.83
CA TYR A 691 -33.52 -21.85 11.21
C TYR A 691 -34.55 -22.64 12.00
N GLU A 692 -35.82 -22.24 11.87
CA GLU A 692 -36.95 -22.97 12.44
C GLU A 692 -37.05 -24.37 11.83
N ALA A 693 -37.39 -25.37 12.63
CA ALA A 693 -37.70 -26.72 12.15
C ALA A 693 -39.20 -26.82 11.84
N THR A 694 -39.54 -27.03 10.56
CA THR A 694 -40.95 -27.15 10.12
C THR A 694 -41.46 -28.59 10.25
N THR A 695 -42.79 -28.80 10.22
CA THR A 695 -43.40 -30.14 10.08
C THR A 695 -42.78 -30.93 8.91
N GLN A 696 -42.52 -30.28 7.78
CA GLN A 696 -41.92 -30.93 6.61
C GLN A 696 -40.48 -31.38 6.88
N ASP A 697 -39.69 -30.59 7.61
CA ASP A 697 -38.34 -30.96 8.01
C ASP A 697 -38.32 -32.15 8.97
N LEU A 698 -39.24 -32.15 9.95
CA LEU A 698 -39.42 -33.22 10.94
C LEU A 698 -39.79 -34.56 10.28
N VAL A 699 -40.60 -34.52 9.21
CA VAL A 699 -40.98 -35.70 8.42
C VAL A 699 -39.83 -36.17 7.51
N ARG A 700 -39.10 -35.23 6.90
CA ARG A 700 -38.05 -35.54 5.93
C ARG A 700 -36.80 -36.13 6.57
N LYS A 701 -36.40 -35.62 7.74
CA LYS A 701 -35.21 -36.04 8.48
C LYS A 701 -35.52 -36.05 9.97
N GLN A 702 -35.08 -37.08 10.69
CA GLN A 702 -35.27 -37.15 12.15
C GLN A 702 -34.32 -36.23 12.93
N LYS A 703 -33.16 -35.89 12.35
CA LYS A 703 -32.17 -35.03 13.01
C LYS A 703 -32.30 -33.59 12.51
N GLN A 704 -32.49 -32.68 13.45
CA GLN A 704 -32.54 -31.24 13.24
C GLN A 704 -31.25 -30.60 13.76
N TYR A 705 -30.66 -29.73 12.96
CA TYR A 705 -29.43 -29.01 13.27
C TYR A 705 -29.74 -27.53 13.37
N PHE A 706 -29.58 -26.97 14.55
CA PHE A 706 -29.70 -25.55 14.84
C PHE A 706 -28.29 -24.95 14.84
N ILE A 707 -27.88 -24.42 13.69
CA ILE A 707 -26.53 -23.88 13.45
C ILE A 707 -26.43 -22.48 14.04
N PHE A 708 -25.36 -22.22 14.79
CA PHE A 708 -25.14 -20.94 15.43
C PHE A 708 -24.61 -19.95 14.39
N ASP A 709 -25.25 -18.79 14.32
CA ASP A 709 -24.72 -17.63 13.61
C ASP A 709 -23.56 -17.00 14.39
N LYS A 710 -22.96 -15.92 13.86
CA LYS A 710 -21.77 -15.35 14.49
C LYS A 710 -22.06 -14.75 15.86
N TYR A 711 -23.24 -14.14 16.05
CA TYR A 711 -23.64 -13.58 17.33
C TYR A 711 -23.80 -14.69 18.37
N SER A 712 -24.54 -15.76 18.04
CA SER A 712 -24.73 -16.92 18.92
C SER A 712 -23.41 -17.59 19.30
N GLN A 713 -22.44 -17.67 18.38
CA GLN A 713 -21.09 -18.19 18.68
C GLN A 713 -20.34 -17.31 19.68
N LEU A 714 -20.38 -15.98 19.51
CA LEU A 714 -19.74 -15.04 20.44
C LEU A 714 -20.39 -15.10 21.82
N THR A 715 -21.72 -15.15 21.88
CA THR A 715 -22.46 -15.36 23.14
C THR A 715 -22.05 -16.66 23.83
N LEU A 716 -21.89 -17.75 23.07
CA LEU A 716 -21.42 -19.03 23.63
C LEU A 716 -20.00 -18.93 24.18
N GLU A 717 -19.11 -18.19 23.52
CA GLU A 717 -17.77 -17.90 24.04
C GLU A 717 -17.80 -17.03 25.31
N GLU A 718 -18.68 -16.04 25.39
CA GLU A 718 -18.86 -15.17 26.57
C GLU A 718 -19.35 -15.98 27.79
N LYS A 719 -20.31 -16.89 27.58
CA LYS A 719 -20.75 -17.83 28.62
C LYS A 719 -19.61 -18.74 29.07
N HIS A 720 -18.81 -19.25 28.15
CA HIS A 720 -17.63 -20.06 28.47
C HIS A 720 -16.58 -19.27 29.28
N GLU A 721 -16.29 -18.04 28.87
CA GLU A 721 -15.35 -17.15 29.56
C GLU A 721 -15.81 -16.79 30.97
N SER A 722 -17.13 -16.61 31.16
CA SER A 722 -17.75 -16.31 32.45
C SER A 722 -18.00 -17.56 33.31
N ASN A 723 -17.65 -18.75 32.80
CA ASN A 723 -17.87 -20.05 33.46
C ASN A 723 -19.36 -20.34 33.75
N GLU A 724 -20.24 -19.84 32.88
CA GLU A 724 -21.69 -20.00 32.93
C GLU A 724 -22.17 -21.13 32.00
N ALA A 725 -23.31 -21.74 32.33
CA ALA A 725 -23.94 -22.74 31.47
C ALA A 725 -24.64 -22.06 30.28
N ALA A 726 -24.71 -22.77 29.15
CA ALA A 726 -25.48 -22.34 27.98
C ALA A 726 -26.86 -23.00 28.02
N ALA A 727 -27.91 -22.18 28.15
CA ALA A 727 -29.28 -22.63 28.24
C ALA A 727 -30.08 -22.33 26.96
N PHE A 728 -30.93 -23.26 26.57
CA PHE A 728 -31.72 -23.19 25.35
C PHE A 728 -33.15 -23.62 25.58
N VAL A 729 -34.08 -23.02 24.83
CA VAL A 729 -35.50 -23.34 24.86
C VAL A 729 -35.99 -23.71 23.47
N ILE A 730 -36.46 -24.94 23.29
CA ILE A 730 -37.16 -25.37 22.08
C ILE A 730 -38.67 -25.16 22.26
N ARG A 731 -39.29 -24.43 21.32
CA ARG A 731 -40.72 -24.10 21.40
C ARG A 731 -41.40 -24.11 20.04
N ALA A 732 -42.72 -24.36 20.03
CA ALA A 732 -43.54 -24.12 18.85
C ALA A 732 -43.84 -22.61 18.66
N THR A 733 -43.96 -22.15 17.41
CA THR A 733 -44.27 -20.75 17.05
C THR A 733 -45.73 -20.50 16.70
N SER A 734 -46.43 -21.45 16.08
CA SER A 734 -47.81 -21.27 15.59
C SER A 734 -48.86 -21.51 16.70
N GLU A 735 -49.66 -20.51 17.06
CA GLU A 735 -50.91 -20.74 17.81
C GLU A 735 -52.00 -21.26 16.86
N SER A 736 -52.41 -22.51 17.02
CA SER A 736 -53.72 -22.95 16.53
C SER A 736 -54.41 -23.69 17.66
N GLU A 737 -55.48 -23.09 18.18
CA GLU A 737 -56.36 -23.65 19.23
C GLU A 737 -57.06 -24.96 18.81
N SER A 738 -56.73 -25.52 17.64
CA SER A 738 -57.41 -26.66 17.05
C SER A 738 -56.53 -27.90 16.87
N TYR A 739 -55.28 -27.90 17.35
CA TYR A 739 -54.40 -29.07 17.27
C TYR A 739 -53.36 -29.11 18.38
N ALA A 740 -53.43 -30.15 19.21
CA ALA A 740 -52.47 -30.41 20.26
C ALA A 740 -51.57 -31.58 19.89
N LYS A 741 -50.30 -31.28 19.61
CA LYS A 741 -49.25 -32.28 19.47
C LYS A 741 -47.99 -31.82 20.17
N LEU A 742 -47.44 -32.71 20.98
CA LEU A 742 -46.12 -32.61 21.57
C LEU A 742 -45.13 -33.38 20.72
N ILE A 743 -44.05 -32.71 20.34
CA ILE A 743 -42.89 -33.36 19.73
C ILE A 743 -41.93 -33.74 20.84
N ASP A 744 -41.52 -35.01 20.79
CA ASP A 744 -40.52 -35.58 21.68
C ASP A 744 -39.15 -35.51 21.02
N TRP A 745 -38.25 -34.80 21.70
CA TRP A 745 -36.87 -34.56 21.29
C TRP A 745 -35.85 -35.39 22.07
N HIS A 746 -36.27 -36.26 23.01
CA HIS A 746 -35.37 -37.02 23.90
C HIS A 746 -36.01 -38.30 24.51
N GLU A 747 -35.40 -39.47 24.30
CA GLU A 747 -35.78 -40.74 24.97
C GLU A 747 -34.91 -41.06 26.20
N ALA A 748 -35.54 -41.36 27.35
CA ALA A 748 -34.85 -41.76 28.58
C ALA A 748 -34.12 -43.10 28.41
N GLY A 749 -32.78 -43.07 28.39
CA GLY A 749 -31.92 -44.27 28.37
C GLY A 749 -30.99 -44.39 27.16
N HIS A 750 -31.19 -43.59 26.11
CA HIS A 750 -30.31 -43.56 24.93
C HIS A 750 -29.31 -42.40 25.02
N LYS A 751 -28.06 -42.70 25.41
CA LYS A 751 -26.94 -41.73 25.31
C LYS A 751 -26.71 -41.38 23.83
N ASN A 752 -26.86 -40.10 23.46
CA ASN A 752 -26.37 -39.43 22.21
C ASN A 752 -27.42 -38.71 21.31
N GLU A 753 -28.64 -38.40 21.78
CA GLU A 753 -29.67 -37.79 20.89
C GLU A 753 -29.76 -36.26 20.94
N VAL A 754 -29.61 -35.66 22.12
CA VAL A 754 -29.49 -34.20 22.30
C VAL A 754 -28.03 -33.87 22.55
N LYS A 755 -27.44 -33.03 21.70
CA LYS A 755 -26.04 -32.63 21.86
C LYS A 755 -25.78 -31.22 21.35
N LEU A 756 -24.88 -30.53 22.04
CA LEU A 756 -24.23 -29.33 21.54
C LEU A 756 -22.86 -29.74 21.00
N VAL A 757 -22.65 -29.53 19.70
CA VAL A 757 -21.35 -29.76 19.06
C VAL A 757 -20.67 -28.41 18.92
N VAL A 758 -19.46 -28.32 19.44
CA VAL A 758 -18.61 -27.12 19.36
C VAL A 758 -17.32 -27.50 18.67
N LYS A 759 -17.05 -26.89 17.53
CA LYS A 759 -15.75 -26.92 16.88
C LYS A 759 -14.99 -25.65 17.22
N TYR A 760 -13.73 -25.82 17.57
CA TYR A 760 -12.89 -24.71 17.99
C TYR A 760 -11.46 -24.90 17.51
N ILE A 761 -10.72 -23.79 17.51
CA ILE A 761 -9.26 -23.81 17.37
C ILE A 761 -8.63 -23.22 18.62
N LYS A 762 -7.40 -23.67 18.92
CA LYS A 762 -6.61 -23.09 19.99
C LYS A 762 -5.89 -21.84 19.47
N ARG A 763 -6.35 -20.67 19.88
CA ARG A 763 -5.83 -19.36 19.48
C ARG A 763 -6.09 -18.34 20.57
N ARG A 764 -5.06 -17.57 20.93
CA ARG A 764 -5.19 -16.46 21.87
C ARG A 764 -6.11 -15.37 21.32
N LYS A 765 -7.11 -14.97 22.11
CA LYS A 765 -8.11 -13.95 21.72
C LYS A 765 -7.68 -12.52 22.03
N LYS A 766 -7.05 -12.31 23.19
CA LYS A 766 -6.67 -10.98 23.69
C LYS A 766 -5.17 -10.70 23.53
N PRO A 767 -4.78 -9.46 23.22
CA PRO A 767 -3.38 -9.07 23.14
C PRO A 767 -2.68 -9.19 24.50
N THR A 768 -1.35 -9.25 24.48
CA THR A 768 -0.54 -9.14 25.71
C THR A 768 -0.61 -7.75 26.31
N ALA A 769 -0.28 -7.62 27.59
CA ALA A 769 -0.10 -6.32 28.23
C ALA A 769 0.91 -5.47 27.45
N ALA A 770 0.70 -4.16 27.36
CA ALA A 770 1.62 -3.25 26.68
C ALA A 770 3.00 -3.21 27.35
N VAL A 771 4.02 -2.78 26.59
CA VAL A 771 5.33 -2.45 27.17
C VAL A 771 5.18 -1.36 28.22
N THR A 772 6.16 -1.19 29.09
CA THR A 772 6.18 -0.08 30.07
C THR A 772 7.49 0.70 29.96
N GLU A 773 7.56 1.87 30.61
CA GLU A 773 8.76 2.70 30.67
C GLU A 773 9.38 3.07 29.31
N LEU A 774 8.56 3.29 28.28
CA LEU A 774 9.07 3.75 26.98
C LEU A 774 9.76 5.11 27.15
N LYS A 775 11.04 5.18 26.81
CA LYS A 775 11.89 6.38 26.92
C LYS A 775 12.62 6.62 25.60
N ALA A 776 12.80 7.88 25.23
CA ALA A 776 13.66 8.32 24.15
C ALA A 776 14.81 9.15 24.70
N SER A 777 16.03 8.87 24.27
CA SER A 777 17.23 9.65 24.60
C SER A 777 18.07 9.87 23.35
N ASN A 778 18.77 11.01 23.28
CA ASN A 778 19.69 11.29 22.19
C ASN A 778 21.10 10.79 22.57
N GLU A 779 21.60 9.77 21.87
CA GLU A 779 22.95 9.26 21.99
C GLU A 779 23.72 9.55 20.70
N ASN A 780 24.69 10.47 20.75
CA ASN A 780 25.57 10.83 19.62
C ASN A 780 24.80 11.20 18.32
N GLY A 781 23.71 11.97 18.45
CA GLY A 781 22.90 12.41 17.31
C GLY A 781 21.91 11.36 16.79
N ARG A 782 21.76 10.22 17.47
CA ARG A 782 20.78 9.19 17.16
C ARG A 782 19.82 9.04 18.33
N MET A 783 18.54 8.87 18.02
CA MET A 783 17.54 8.64 19.07
C MET A 783 17.56 7.16 19.46
N LYS A 784 17.89 6.88 20.71
CA LYS A 784 17.74 5.56 21.33
C LYS A 784 16.40 5.48 22.04
N LEU A 785 15.69 4.39 21.78
CA LEU A 785 14.45 4.04 22.44
C LEU A 785 14.70 2.84 23.34
N THR A 786 14.16 2.87 24.55
CA THR A 786 14.22 1.76 25.53
C THR A 786 12.86 1.57 26.17
N TRP A 787 12.51 0.34 26.54
CA TRP A 787 11.27 -0.01 27.21
C TRP A 787 11.45 -1.25 28.09
N ALA A 788 10.43 -1.62 28.87
CA ALA A 788 10.36 -2.88 29.60
C ALA A 788 9.31 -3.81 28.96
N ASN A 789 9.73 -5.05 28.67
CA ASN A 789 8.86 -6.06 28.07
C ASN A 789 7.91 -6.67 29.12
N PRO A 790 6.68 -7.05 28.73
CA PRO A 790 5.74 -7.73 29.61
C PRO A 790 6.31 -9.07 30.12
N PRO A 791 6.22 -9.38 31.43
CA PRO A 791 6.76 -10.61 32.01
C PRO A 791 5.81 -11.81 31.81
N THR A 792 5.39 -12.05 30.57
CA THR A 792 4.42 -13.11 30.23
C THR A 792 4.99 -14.06 29.18
N LYS A 793 4.66 -15.36 29.26
CA LYS A 793 5.08 -16.34 28.25
C LYS A 793 4.45 -16.12 26.87
N ALA A 794 3.39 -15.33 26.80
CA ALA A 794 2.71 -14.99 25.56
C ALA A 794 3.43 -13.90 24.76
N PHE A 795 4.37 -13.18 25.38
CA PHE A 795 5.15 -12.14 24.71
C PHE A 795 6.09 -12.75 23.67
N VAL A 796 5.95 -12.34 22.41
CA VAL A 796 6.87 -12.72 21.32
C VAL A 796 7.84 -11.57 21.02
N GLY A 797 7.35 -10.33 21.01
CA GLY A 797 8.21 -9.18 20.75
C GLY A 797 7.52 -7.84 20.87
N THR A 798 8.28 -6.78 20.60
CA THR A 798 7.85 -5.40 20.55
C THR A 798 8.01 -4.84 19.15
N TYR A 799 6.98 -4.19 18.66
CA TYR A 799 6.97 -3.45 17.41
C TYR A 799 7.06 -1.95 17.69
N VAL A 800 8.03 -1.27 17.10
CA VAL A 800 8.29 0.16 17.34
C VAL A 800 8.14 0.95 16.06
N VAL A 801 7.38 2.03 16.12
CA VAL A 801 7.15 2.96 15.00
C VAL A 801 7.41 4.41 15.37
N ARG A 802 7.73 5.18 14.34
CA ARG A 802 7.87 6.64 14.40
C ARG A 802 6.84 7.31 13.51
N ASN A 803 6.21 8.37 14.00
CA ASN A 803 5.33 9.21 13.20
C ASN A 803 5.58 10.69 13.52
N ARG A 804 5.73 11.51 12.48
CA ARG A 804 6.02 12.95 12.65
C ARG A 804 4.79 13.75 13.04
N PHE A 805 3.61 13.35 12.60
CA PHE A 805 2.44 14.23 12.58
C PHE A 805 1.46 13.96 13.71
N ARG A 806 1.41 12.72 14.21
CA ARG A 806 0.41 12.29 15.20
C ARG A 806 0.90 11.11 16.05
N PRO A 807 0.31 10.88 17.22
CA PRO A 807 0.46 9.64 17.98
C PRO A 807 0.04 8.42 17.15
N PRO A 808 0.93 7.43 16.91
CA PRO A 808 0.55 6.20 16.24
C PRO A 808 -0.47 5.41 17.06
N ARG A 809 -1.62 5.09 16.46
CA ARG A 809 -2.66 4.20 17.04
C ARG A 809 -2.58 2.76 16.54
N SER A 810 -1.69 2.50 15.59
CA SER A 810 -1.47 1.18 14.99
C SER A 810 0.02 0.97 14.74
N PRO A 811 0.54 -0.28 14.81
CA PRO A 811 1.91 -0.62 14.41
C PRO A 811 2.21 -0.29 12.94
N TYR A 812 1.19 0.00 12.15
CA TYR A 812 1.34 0.37 10.75
C TYR A 812 1.21 1.87 10.50
N ASP A 813 0.86 2.67 11.50
CA ASP A 813 0.71 4.13 11.37
C ASP A 813 2.03 4.88 11.59
N GLY A 814 2.97 4.73 10.64
CA GLY A 814 4.25 5.41 10.67
C GLY A 814 5.39 4.66 9.97
N VAL A 815 6.62 4.99 10.32
CA VAL A 815 7.83 4.29 9.85
C VAL A 815 8.23 3.25 10.89
N LYS A 816 8.27 1.97 10.49
CA LYS A 816 8.78 0.88 11.34
C LYS A 816 10.26 1.12 11.68
N LEU A 817 10.60 1.07 12.96
CA LEU A 817 11.98 1.14 13.44
C LEU A 817 12.48 -0.24 13.87
N TYR A 818 11.61 -1.03 14.52
CA TYR A 818 11.99 -2.30 15.11
C TYR A 818 10.81 -3.27 15.18
N ALA A 819 11.10 -4.57 15.13
CA ALA A 819 10.21 -5.66 15.51
C ALA A 819 11.07 -6.85 15.95
N GLY A 820 10.92 -7.29 17.19
CA GLY A 820 11.69 -8.39 17.76
C GLY A 820 11.58 -8.43 19.29
N SER A 821 12.33 -9.31 19.96
CA SER A 821 12.24 -9.55 21.41
C SER A 821 13.11 -8.65 22.28
N ASP A 822 13.96 -7.79 21.68
CA ASP A 822 14.79 -6.86 22.42
C ASP A 822 13.93 -5.81 23.16
N ASN A 823 14.57 -5.06 24.04
CA ASN A 823 13.97 -4.00 24.83
C ASN A 823 14.52 -2.60 24.49
N TYR A 824 15.20 -2.49 23.35
CA TYR A 824 15.75 -1.24 22.85
C TYR A 824 15.84 -1.22 21.32
N THR A 825 15.89 -0.02 20.74
CA THR A 825 16.25 0.17 19.34
C THR A 825 16.82 1.57 19.11
N TYR A 826 17.40 1.80 17.93
CA TYR A 826 17.87 3.12 17.49
C TYR A 826 17.06 3.58 16.28
N ASP A 827 16.52 4.80 16.35
CA ASP A 827 16.09 5.51 15.15
C ASP A 827 17.33 6.03 14.40
N SER A 828 17.90 5.14 13.58
CA SER A 828 19.14 5.39 12.83
C SER A 828 18.94 6.30 11.62
N PHE A 829 17.68 6.57 11.26
CA PHE A 829 17.35 7.38 10.09
C PHE A 829 16.70 8.71 10.48
N GLY A 830 15.95 8.81 11.57
CA GLY A 830 15.24 10.04 11.91
C GLY A 830 16.15 11.17 12.37
N SER A 831 15.67 12.40 12.17
CA SER A 831 16.39 13.60 12.60
C SER A 831 16.18 13.85 14.10
N SER A 832 17.24 13.93 14.89
CA SER A 832 17.11 14.35 16.30
C SER A 832 16.70 15.81 16.47
N LYS A 833 16.66 16.60 15.38
CA LYS A 833 16.32 18.03 15.38
C LYS A 833 14.83 18.31 15.09
N ILE A 834 14.00 17.28 14.92
CA ILE A 834 12.58 17.42 14.56
C ILE A 834 11.72 16.69 15.60
N SER A 835 10.74 17.39 16.18
CA SER A 835 9.77 16.79 17.11
C SER A 835 8.95 15.70 16.41
N LYS A 836 8.63 14.63 17.14
CA LYS A 836 7.90 13.47 16.60
C LYS A 836 7.41 12.53 17.69
N TYR A 837 6.52 11.63 17.31
CA TYR A 837 5.99 10.58 18.17
C TYR A 837 6.70 9.25 17.91
N TYR A 838 6.96 8.52 18.99
CA TYR A 838 7.31 7.11 18.95
C TYR A 838 6.23 6.31 19.66
N ALA A 839 5.88 5.15 19.11
CA ALA A 839 4.98 4.21 19.75
C ALA A 839 5.58 2.82 19.78
N ALA A 840 5.37 2.10 20.88
CA ALA A 840 5.77 0.72 21.06
C ALA A 840 4.54 -0.15 21.39
N PHE A 841 4.44 -1.28 20.70
CA PHE A 841 3.36 -2.25 20.81
C PHE A 841 3.97 -3.62 21.14
N SER A 842 3.55 -4.28 22.20
CA SER A 842 3.89 -5.71 22.37
C SER A 842 2.99 -6.56 21.48
N TYR A 843 3.48 -7.71 21.02
CA TYR A 843 2.68 -8.67 20.26
C TYR A 843 2.96 -10.12 20.67
N ASP A 844 1.96 -10.97 20.43
CA ASP A 844 1.98 -12.41 20.68
C ASP A 844 2.24 -13.23 19.40
N ASP A 845 2.01 -14.54 19.47
CA ASP A 845 2.16 -15.49 18.36
C ASP A 845 0.99 -15.47 17.37
N VAL A 846 -0.04 -14.65 17.57
CA VAL A 846 -1.19 -14.43 16.68
C VAL A 846 -1.13 -13.04 16.02
N PRO A 847 0.03 -12.38 16.14
CA PRO A 847 0.22 -10.93 16.17
C PRO A 847 -0.92 -10.04 16.69
N ASN A 848 -1.56 -10.39 17.81
CA ASN A 848 -2.42 -9.43 18.52
C ASN A 848 -1.53 -8.36 19.17
N TYR A 849 -1.68 -7.11 18.74
CA TYR A 849 -0.90 -5.99 19.28
C TYR A 849 -1.60 -5.38 20.50
N SER A 850 -0.83 -5.02 21.52
CA SER A 850 -1.33 -4.26 22.66
C SER A 850 -1.77 -2.85 22.25
N GLU A 851 -2.44 -2.14 23.15
CA GLU A 851 -2.49 -0.68 23.08
C GLU A 851 -1.07 -0.08 23.03
N PRO A 852 -0.87 1.04 22.31
CA PRO A 852 0.44 1.65 22.20
C PRO A 852 0.86 2.33 23.51
N GLN A 853 2.12 2.16 23.88
CA GLN A 853 2.81 3.18 24.67
C GLN A 853 3.39 4.23 23.74
N VAL A 854 2.97 5.49 23.91
CA VAL A 854 3.40 6.60 23.07
C VAL A 854 4.22 7.59 23.87
N ILE A 855 5.30 8.08 23.26
CA ILE A 855 6.04 9.24 23.76
C ILE A 855 6.16 10.29 22.67
N HIS A 856 6.07 11.56 23.07
CA HIS A 856 6.40 12.69 22.22
C HIS A 856 7.84 13.12 22.51
N TYR A 857 8.71 13.03 21.50
CA TYR A 857 10.02 13.62 21.55
C TYR A 857 9.94 15.06 21.06
N GLU A 858 10.22 16.01 21.96
CA GLU A 858 10.37 17.41 21.61
C GLU A 858 11.82 17.70 21.22
N ALA A 859 12.03 18.19 20.01
CA ALA A 859 13.35 18.64 19.60
C ALA A 859 13.68 19.96 20.29
N HIS A 860 14.80 20.01 21.03
CA HIS A 860 15.32 21.28 21.51
C HIS A 860 15.68 22.18 20.32
N GLN A 861 14.99 23.30 20.17
CA GLN A 861 15.40 24.35 19.24
C GLN A 861 16.75 24.88 19.73
N SER A 862 17.84 24.56 19.05
CA SER A 862 19.06 25.36 19.20
C SER A 862 18.72 26.74 18.64
N THR A 863 18.74 27.75 19.49
CA THR A 863 18.72 29.15 19.09
C THR A 863 19.79 29.39 18.02
N ALA A 864 19.35 29.87 16.85
CA ALA A 864 20.13 30.45 15.77
C ALA A 864 21.23 29.59 15.10
N GLU A 865 20.85 28.84 14.07
CA GLU A 865 21.70 28.78 12.85
C GLU A 865 21.09 29.77 11.85
N LYS A 866 21.79 30.89 11.63
CA LYS A 866 21.51 31.81 10.52
C LYS A 866 21.42 30.99 9.22
N PRO A 867 20.51 31.32 8.30
CA PRO A 867 20.57 30.74 6.96
C PRO A 867 21.96 31.05 6.38
N SER A 868 22.71 30.00 6.06
CA SER A 868 23.91 30.13 5.23
C SER A 868 23.43 30.55 3.84
N ASN A 869 23.68 31.83 3.52
CA ASN A 869 23.44 32.47 2.23
C ASN A 869 23.98 31.65 1.05
#